data_AF-A0A8S9PWT5-F1
#
_entry.id   AF-A0A8S9PWT5-F1
#
_cell.length_a   1.000
_cell.length_b   1.000
_cell.length_c   1.000
_cell.angle_alpha   90.00
_cell.angle_beta   90.00
_cell.angle_gamma   90.00
#
_symmetry.space_group_name_H-M   'P 1'
#
loop_
_entity.id
_entity.type
_entity.pdbx_description
1 polymer ?
#
loop_
_entity_poly.entity_id
_entity_poly.type
_entity_poly.pdbx_seq_one_letter_code
_entity_poly.pdbx_strand_id
1 'polypeptide(L)'
;MGYYNNVFDGCNDQTDIGAVMRNGREVILQAYNWESHKHNWYKNLDSKVPDISKSGFTSAWLPPPSQSLAPEGYLPQDLYSLNSAYGSEHLLKSLLGKMKQYKVRAMADIVINHRIGTTRGHGGMYNRYDGSSLPWDEHAVTSCTGGKVFDGCNDQTDIGAVMRDGREVILQAYNWESHKHNWYKNLDSKVPDISKSGFTSAWLPPPSQSLAPEGYLPQDLYSLNSAYGSEHLLKSLLGKMKQYKVRAMADIVINHRIGTTRGHGGMYNRYDGSSLPWDEHAVTSCTGGKGNRSTGDNFNGVPNVDHTQHFVRKDIIGWLRWLRNTVGFQDFRFDFARGYSAQYVKEYIGAAKPLFSVGECWDSCNYNGHGLDYNQDSHRQRIINWIDATGQRSAAFDFTTKGILQEAVMGQYWRLRDAQGKPPGVMGWWPSRSVTFLDNHDTGSSQAHWPFPSHHIMEGYAYILTHPGIPCVFYDHFYDWGSSIHDQIVKLIDVRRRQDIHSRSTIRILEAKSNLYAAIVGEKLCMKLGDASWCPSGREWTLATSGHRYAGNRSTGDNFNGVPNVDHTQHFVRKDIIGWLRWLRNTVGFQDFRFDFARGYSAQYVKEYIGAAKPLFSVGECWDSCNYNGHGLDYNQDSHRQRIINWIDATGQRSAAFDFTTKGILQEAVMGQYWRLRDAQGKPPGVMGWWPSRAVTFLDNHDTGSTQAHWPFPSHHIMEGYAYILTHPGIPCVFYDHFYDWGSSIHDQIVKLIDVRRRQDIHSRSTIRILEAKSNLYAAIVGEKLCMKLGDASWCPSGREWTLATSGHRYAVWHK
;
A
#
# COMPACT_ATOMS: atom_id res chain seq x y z
N MET A 1 31.79 0.82 0.95
CA MET A 1 32.88 1.09 -0.01
C MET A 1 32.27 1.23 -1.40
N GLY A 2 32.51 2.38 -2.06
CA GLY A 2 32.24 2.69 -3.49
C GLY A 2 30.76 2.73 -3.90
N TYR A 3 30.15 3.80 -4.41
CA TYR A 3 30.65 4.87 -5.28
C TYR A 3 29.83 6.17 -5.04
N TYR A 4 30.44 7.22 -4.52
CA TYR A 4 29.97 8.60 -4.70
C TYR A 4 31.01 9.33 -5.55
N ASN A 5 30.99 9.05 -6.86
CA ASN A 5 31.73 9.86 -7.81
C ASN A 5 30.86 11.07 -8.19
N ASN A 6 31.23 12.22 -7.62
CA ASN A 6 31.39 13.48 -8.35
C ASN A 6 30.50 13.64 -9.61
N VAL A 7 29.27 14.12 -9.43
CA VAL A 7 28.59 14.85 -10.51
C VAL A 7 29.19 16.26 -10.52
N PHE A 8 30.35 16.40 -11.16
CA PHE A 8 30.82 17.69 -11.61
C PHE A 8 29.88 18.16 -12.73
N ASP A 9 29.32 19.35 -12.57
CA ASP A 9 28.50 20.08 -13.56
C ASP A 9 29.39 20.55 -14.73
N GLY A 10 30.01 19.59 -15.41
CA GLY A 10 30.86 19.77 -16.57
C GLY A 10 30.17 19.21 -17.79
N CYS A 11 29.23 19.95 -18.36
CA CYS A 11 28.84 19.74 -19.74
C CYS A 11 28.84 21.07 -20.49
N ASN A 12 29.76 21.16 -21.44
CA ASN A 12 29.83 22.21 -22.44
C ASN A 12 28.47 22.34 -23.16
N ASP A 13 28.11 23.58 -23.44
CA ASP A 13 27.08 23.95 -24.39
C ASP A 13 27.21 23.16 -25.71
N GLN A 14 26.06 22.85 -26.31
CA GLN A 14 25.84 22.22 -27.62
C GLN A 14 25.57 20.71 -27.65
N THR A 15 24.55 20.23 -26.93
CA THR A 15 23.65 19.20 -27.49
C THR A 15 22.24 19.33 -26.91
N ASP A 16 21.26 19.37 -27.81
CA ASP A 16 19.83 19.56 -27.59
C ASP A 16 19.19 18.42 -26.77
N ILE A 17 19.24 18.53 -25.44
CA ILE A 17 18.43 17.72 -24.51
C ILE A 17 17.53 18.65 -23.69
N GLY A 18 16.56 19.29 -24.35
CA GLY A 18 15.33 19.79 -23.74
C GLY A 18 15.48 21.07 -22.89
N ALA A 19 15.37 22.22 -23.55
CA ALA A 19 15.33 23.56 -22.95
C ALA A 19 14.14 23.80 -21.97
N VAL A 20 14.23 23.27 -20.75
CA VAL A 20 13.30 23.54 -19.61
C VAL A 20 13.93 24.46 -18.54
N MET A 21 15.16 24.95 -18.77
CA MET A 21 15.77 26.04 -18.01
C MET A 21 16.66 26.86 -18.93
N ARG A 22 16.32 28.13 -19.17
CA ARG A 22 17.02 28.92 -20.19
C ARG A 22 18.43 29.29 -19.76
N ASN A 23 18.61 29.80 -18.54
CA ASN A 23 19.94 30.27 -18.12
C ASN A 23 20.17 30.38 -16.60
N GLY A 24 19.18 30.11 -15.74
CA GLY A 24 19.33 30.19 -14.29
C GLY A 24 19.13 31.59 -13.69
N ARG A 25 18.72 32.58 -14.50
CA ARG A 25 18.49 33.97 -14.05
C ARG A 25 17.05 34.22 -13.61
N GLU A 26 16.25 33.17 -13.52
CA GLU A 26 14.84 33.26 -13.18
C GLU A 26 14.65 33.79 -11.75
N VAL A 27 13.77 34.79 -11.62
CA VAL A 27 13.18 35.26 -10.37
C VAL A 27 11.67 35.12 -10.51
N ILE A 28 11.06 34.39 -9.58
CA ILE A 28 9.63 34.02 -9.61
C ILE A 28 8.89 34.87 -8.59
N LEU A 29 7.71 35.39 -8.98
CA LEU A 29 6.71 35.89 -8.05
C LEU A 29 5.61 34.83 -7.94
N GLN A 30 5.33 34.31 -6.75
CA GLN A 30 4.04 33.69 -6.51
C GLN A 30 3.01 34.81 -6.41
N ALA A 31 2.18 34.99 -7.42
CA ALA A 31 1.35 36.17 -7.61
C ALA A 31 -0.08 36.00 -7.06
N TYR A 32 -0.24 35.23 -5.99
CA TYR A 32 -1.51 35.05 -5.28
C TYR A 32 -1.27 34.51 -3.88
N ASN A 33 -2.31 34.60 -3.05
CA ASN A 33 -2.42 34.03 -1.73
C ASN A 33 -3.71 33.21 -1.61
N TRP A 34 -3.94 32.58 -0.46
CA TRP A 34 -5.10 31.72 -0.25
C TRP A 34 -6.43 32.45 -0.46
N GLU A 35 -6.51 33.73 -0.07
CA GLU A 35 -7.74 34.55 -0.11
C GLU A 35 -8.02 35.20 -1.48
N SER A 36 -7.10 35.06 -2.42
CA SER A 36 -7.15 35.74 -3.73
C SER A 36 -8.41 35.39 -4.54
N HIS A 37 -9.02 34.22 -4.29
CA HIS A 37 -10.26 33.77 -4.93
C HIS A 37 -11.48 34.63 -4.59
N LYS A 38 -11.42 35.45 -3.53
CA LYS A 38 -12.52 36.32 -3.08
C LYS A 38 -12.62 37.62 -3.91
N HIS A 39 -11.71 37.80 -4.86
CA HIS A 39 -11.57 39.01 -5.64
C HIS A 39 -11.50 38.69 -7.14
N ASN A 40 -11.73 39.69 -7.98
CA ASN A 40 -11.45 39.58 -9.42
C ASN A 40 -9.92 39.63 -9.66
N TRP A 41 -9.26 38.53 -9.31
CA TRP A 41 -7.81 38.46 -9.15
C TRP A 41 -7.07 38.64 -10.47
N TYR A 42 -7.58 38.08 -11.58
CA TYR A 42 -6.95 38.28 -12.89
C TYR A 42 -6.92 39.76 -13.29
N LYS A 43 -7.99 40.51 -13.00
CA LYS A 43 -8.03 41.96 -13.23
C LYS A 43 -7.09 42.72 -12.29
N ASN A 44 -6.99 42.28 -11.03
CA ASN A 44 -6.04 42.85 -10.07
C ASN A 44 -4.60 42.70 -10.56
N LEU A 45 -4.21 41.49 -10.96
CA LEU A 45 -2.88 41.19 -11.48
C LEU A 45 -2.59 41.89 -12.79
N ASP A 46 -3.58 42.03 -13.69
CA ASP A 46 -3.41 42.74 -14.96
C ASP A 46 -2.88 44.16 -14.73
N SER A 47 -3.42 44.87 -13.73
CA SER A 47 -2.95 46.22 -13.37
C SER A 47 -1.50 46.25 -12.86
N LYS A 48 -1.01 45.14 -12.29
CA LYS A 48 0.33 45.03 -11.66
C LYS A 48 1.42 44.50 -12.59
N VAL A 49 1.08 43.89 -13.73
CA VAL A 49 2.07 43.34 -14.68
C VAL A 49 3.23 44.32 -15.01
N PRO A 50 3.00 45.63 -15.27
CA PRO A 50 4.10 46.56 -15.53
C PRO A 50 5.07 46.69 -14.35
N ASP A 51 4.54 46.72 -13.13
CA ASP A 51 5.31 46.81 -11.90
C ASP A 51 6.08 45.51 -11.61
N ILE A 52 5.44 44.35 -11.80
CA ILE A 52 6.08 43.03 -11.69
C ILE A 52 7.29 42.95 -12.64
N SER A 53 7.11 43.37 -13.90
CA SER A 53 8.19 43.40 -14.90
C SER A 53 9.31 44.37 -14.50
N LYS A 54 8.95 45.61 -14.12
CA LYS A 54 9.91 46.64 -13.71
C LYS A 54 10.72 46.23 -12.48
N SER A 55 10.10 45.51 -11.55
CA SER A 55 10.73 44.97 -10.34
C SER A 55 11.72 43.84 -10.60
N GLY A 56 11.77 43.31 -11.84
CA GLY A 56 12.75 42.33 -12.27
C GLY A 56 12.28 40.88 -12.20
N PHE A 57 10.99 40.63 -11.93
CA PHE A 57 10.44 39.28 -12.01
C PHE A 57 10.40 38.79 -13.45
N THR A 58 10.86 37.56 -13.65
CA THR A 58 10.91 36.92 -14.97
C THR A 58 9.74 35.99 -15.23
N SER A 59 9.08 35.54 -14.16
CA SER A 59 7.93 34.66 -14.18
C SER A 59 7.01 34.99 -13.02
N ALA A 60 5.71 34.84 -13.23
CA ALA A 60 4.72 34.90 -12.16
C ALA A 60 3.91 33.59 -12.14
N TRP A 61 3.86 32.96 -10.98
CA TRP A 61 3.03 31.80 -10.69
C TRP A 61 1.62 32.28 -10.35
N LEU A 62 0.68 31.93 -11.23
CA LEU A 62 -0.73 32.25 -11.16
C LEU A 62 -1.50 31.14 -10.43
N PRO A 63 -2.65 31.44 -9.80
CA PRO A 63 -3.46 30.44 -9.11
C PRO A 63 -4.03 29.38 -10.08
N PRO A 64 -4.54 28.24 -9.57
CA PRO A 64 -5.14 27.20 -10.40
C PRO A 64 -6.19 27.77 -11.36
N PRO A 65 -6.05 27.58 -12.69
CA PRO A 65 -6.86 28.30 -13.66
C PRO A 65 -8.21 27.61 -13.96
N SER A 66 -8.34 26.33 -13.62
CA SER A 66 -9.50 25.50 -13.96
C SER A 66 -10.69 25.76 -13.05
N GLN A 67 -11.90 25.52 -13.55
CA GLN A 67 -13.10 25.49 -12.73
C GLN A 67 -12.99 24.37 -11.69
N SER A 68 -13.32 24.73 -10.45
CA SER A 68 -13.14 23.89 -9.27
C SER A 68 -14.36 23.97 -8.37
N LEU A 69 -14.60 22.88 -7.63
CA LEU A 69 -15.62 22.85 -6.58
C LEU A 69 -15.20 23.74 -5.40
N ALA A 70 -13.93 23.64 -4.99
CA ALA A 70 -13.33 24.54 -4.02
C ALA A 70 -12.98 25.87 -4.71
N PRO A 71 -13.42 27.03 -4.20
CA PRO A 71 -13.16 28.31 -4.83
C PRO A 71 -11.66 28.65 -4.92
N GLU A 72 -10.83 28.08 -4.05
CA GLU A 72 -9.37 28.19 -4.07
C GLU A 72 -8.71 27.45 -5.25
N GLY A 73 -9.47 26.63 -6.00
CA GLY A 73 -8.98 25.96 -7.21
C GLY A 73 -8.40 24.56 -7.01
N TYR A 74 -8.26 24.11 -5.76
CA TYR A 74 -7.65 22.81 -5.40
C TYR A 74 -8.63 21.63 -5.33
N LEU A 75 -9.80 21.70 -6.00
CA LEU A 75 -10.66 20.53 -6.27
C LEU A 75 -11.26 20.64 -7.70
N PRO A 76 -10.41 20.62 -8.75
CA PRO A 76 -10.87 20.90 -10.10
C PRO A 76 -11.81 19.82 -10.64
N GLN A 77 -12.93 20.26 -11.22
CA GLN A 77 -13.96 19.40 -11.80
C GLN A 77 -13.80 19.31 -13.32
N ASP A 78 -13.79 20.45 -14.02
CA ASP A 78 -13.54 20.52 -15.47
C ASP A 78 -12.24 21.29 -15.77
N LEU A 79 -11.23 20.55 -16.24
CA LEU A 79 -9.92 21.11 -16.58
C LEU A 79 -9.95 22.10 -17.76
N TYR A 80 -10.87 21.97 -18.71
CA TYR A 80 -10.93 22.86 -19.89
C TYR A 80 -11.77 24.11 -19.67
N SER A 81 -12.52 24.19 -18.57
CA SER A 81 -13.24 25.40 -18.18
C SER A 81 -12.32 26.32 -17.39
N LEU A 82 -11.98 27.50 -17.93
CA LEU A 82 -11.11 28.49 -17.27
C LEU A 82 -11.87 29.64 -16.61
N ASN A 83 -13.17 29.43 -16.34
CA ASN A 83 -13.95 30.34 -15.53
C ASN A 83 -13.85 29.88 -14.07
N SER A 84 -12.88 30.45 -13.35
CA SER A 84 -12.59 30.13 -11.95
C SER A 84 -13.04 31.26 -11.03
N ALA A 85 -12.92 31.08 -9.72
CA ALA A 85 -13.20 32.13 -8.74
C ALA A 85 -12.28 33.36 -8.91
N TYR A 86 -11.12 33.20 -9.54
CA TYR A 86 -10.15 34.27 -9.79
C TYR A 86 -10.53 35.19 -10.96
N GLY A 87 -11.44 34.75 -11.83
CA GLY A 87 -11.93 35.52 -12.98
C GLY A 87 -12.34 34.66 -14.17
N SER A 88 -12.84 35.31 -15.22
CA SER A 88 -13.26 34.62 -16.45
C SER A 88 -12.08 34.24 -17.36
N GLU A 89 -12.31 33.28 -18.25
CA GLU A 89 -11.33 32.87 -19.26
C GLU A 89 -10.83 34.06 -20.11
N HIS A 90 -11.73 35.01 -20.43
CA HIS A 90 -11.37 36.22 -21.16
C HIS A 90 -10.36 37.09 -20.38
N LEU A 91 -10.59 37.29 -19.08
CA LEU A 91 -9.68 38.05 -18.22
C LEU A 91 -8.34 37.34 -18.07
N LEU A 92 -8.33 36.01 -17.92
CA LEU A 92 -7.10 35.23 -17.88
C LEU A 92 -6.30 35.39 -19.18
N LYS A 93 -6.93 35.22 -20.35
CA LYS A 93 -6.25 35.39 -21.64
C LYS A 93 -5.72 36.82 -21.86
N SER A 94 -6.47 37.84 -21.41
CA SER A 94 -6.01 39.23 -21.43
C SER A 94 -4.75 39.41 -20.57
N LEU A 95 -4.77 38.89 -19.34
CA LEU A 95 -3.62 38.92 -18.42
C LEU A 95 -2.40 38.23 -19.04
N LEU A 96 -2.57 37.03 -19.60
CA LEU A 96 -1.48 36.28 -20.26
C LEU A 96 -0.90 37.05 -21.45
N GLY A 97 -1.74 37.71 -22.25
CA GLY A 97 -1.32 38.58 -23.34
C GLY A 97 -0.47 39.76 -22.85
N LYS A 98 -0.90 40.41 -21.77
CA LYS A 98 -0.17 41.52 -21.15
C LYS A 98 1.15 41.06 -20.53
N MET A 99 1.16 39.93 -19.81
CA MET A 99 2.40 39.35 -19.27
C MET A 99 3.42 39.07 -20.38
N LYS A 100 2.98 38.51 -21.51
CA LYS A 100 3.82 38.31 -22.69
C LYS A 100 4.37 39.63 -23.24
N GLN A 101 3.55 40.68 -23.34
CA GLN A 101 3.98 42.02 -23.78
C GLN A 101 5.10 42.59 -22.88
N TYR A 102 4.97 42.41 -21.56
CA TYR A 102 5.94 42.87 -20.56
C TYR A 102 7.06 41.85 -20.26
N LYS A 103 7.19 40.79 -21.08
CA LYS A 103 8.23 39.76 -20.97
C LYS A 103 8.26 39.03 -19.62
N VAL A 104 7.12 38.94 -18.94
CA VAL A 104 6.92 38.11 -17.74
C VAL A 104 6.27 36.81 -18.18
N ARG A 105 6.86 35.67 -17.85
CA ARG A 105 6.24 34.36 -18.14
C ARG A 105 5.13 34.08 -17.15
N ALA A 106 4.05 33.47 -17.63
CA ALA A 106 2.98 32.97 -16.79
C ALA A 106 3.21 31.49 -16.49
N MET A 107 3.25 31.17 -15.21
CA MET A 107 3.32 29.81 -14.70
C MET A 107 1.94 29.36 -14.23
N ALA A 108 1.42 28.28 -14.83
CA ALA A 108 0.16 27.67 -14.40
C ALA A 108 0.38 26.78 -13.19
N ASP A 109 -0.51 26.87 -12.20
CA ASP A 109 -0.61 25.88 -11.14
C ASP A 109 -1.41 24.66 -11.62
N ILE A 110 -0.75 23.50 -11.67
CA ILE A 110 -1.25 22.27 -12.26
C ILE A 110 -1.74 21.34 -11.15
N VAL A 111 -3.05 21.41 -10.89
CA VAL A 111 -3.76 20.53 -9.94
C VAL A 111 -4.45 19.40 -10.71
N ILE A 112 -3.83 18.21 -10.71
CA ILE A 112 -4.30 17.06 -11.50
C ILE A 112 -4.48 15.77 -10.70
N ASN A 113 -3.87 15.66 -9.52
CA ASN A 113 -3.90 14.42 -8.74
C ASN A 113 -5.17 14.32 -7.88
N HIS A 114 -5.57 15.40 -7.21
CA HIS A 114 -6.73 15.40 -6.30
C HIS A 114 -7.94 16.12 -6.94
N ARG A 115 -8.47 15.52 -8.00
CA ARG A 115 -9.67 16.03 -8.69
C ARG A 115 -10.94 15.49 -8.03
N ILE A 116 -12.07 16.20 -8.20
CA ILE A 116 -13.38 15.72 -7.75
C ILE A 116 -14.33 15.48 -8.91
N GLY A 117 -15.04 14.35 -8.89
CA GLY A 117 -16.05 14.02 -9.89
C GLY A 117 -17.26 14.96 -9.86
N THR A 118 -17.98 15.02 -10.97
CA THR A 118 -19.28 15.70 -11.11
C THR A 118 -20.44 14.83 -10.64
N THR A 119 -20.27 13.50 -10.68
CA THR A 119 -21.29 12.50 -10.34
C THR A 119 -20.70 11.38 -9.48
N ARG A 120 -21.57 10.60 -8.82
CA ARG A 120 -21.19 9.52 -7.90
C ARG A 120 -21.04 8.19 -8.64
N GLY A 121 -19.95 7.45 -8.39
CA GLY A 121 -19.73 6.10 -8.89
C GLY A 121 -20.31 5.01 -7.98
N HIS A 122 -19.95 3.75 -8.24
CA HIS A 122 -20.53 2.56 -7.60
C HIS A 122 -20.29 2.47 -6.08
N GLY A 123 -19.34 3.26 -5.54
CA GLY A 123 -19.07 3.38 -4.11
C GLY A 123 -19.68 4.63 -3.43
N GLY A 124 -20.54 5.39 -4.11
CA GLY A 124 -21.15 6.62 -3.57
C GLY A 124 -20.21 7.84 -3.50
N MET A 125 -18.94 7.70 -3.87
CA MET A 125 -17.97 8.79 -3.96
C MET A 125 -18.14 9.61 -5.24
N TYR A 126 -17.85 10.92 -5.21
CA TYR A 126 -17.79 11.76 -6.40
C TYR A 126 -16.51 11.48 -7.20
N ASN A 127 -16.54 10.41 -7.99
CA ASN A 127 -15.40 9.89 -8.75
C ASN A 127 -15.71 9.61 -10.23
N ARG A 128 -16.87 10.07 -10.72
CA ARG A 128 -17.22 10.12 -12.14
C ARG A 128 -17.27 11.57 -12.60
N TYR A 129 -16.76 11.85 -13.79
CA TYR A 129 -16.61 13.20 -14.36
C TYR A 129 -17.60 13.42 -15.52
N ASP A 130 -18.78 12.81 -15.42
CA ASP A 130 -19.85 12.88 -16.41
C ASP A 130 -20.22 14.35 -16.71
N GLY A 131 -20.31 14.71 -17.99
CA GLY A 131 -20.65 16.07 -18.43
C GLY A 131 -19.51 17.10 -18.36
N SER A 132 -18.33 16.73 -17.86
CA SER A 132 -17.13 17.57 -18.01
C SER A 132 -16.48 17.38 -19.37
N SER A 133 -15.56 18.28 -19.74
CA SER A 133 -14.77 18.17 -20.98
C SER A 133 -13.88 16.92 -21.03
N LEU A 134 -13.64 16.25 -19.89
CA LEU A 134 -12.93 14.98 -19.78
C LEU A 134 -13.81 13.95 -19.04
N PRO A 135 -14.77 13.30 -19.72
CA PRO A 135 -15.75 12.41 -19.11
C PRO A 135 -15.10 11.07 -18.71
N TRP A 136 -14.40 11.09 -17.58
CA TRP A 136 -13.83 9.92 -16.96
C TRP A 136 -14.84 9.21 -16.07
N ASP A 137 -14.83 7.89 -16.10
CA ASP A 137 -15.57 7.08 -15.12
C ASP A 137 -14.67 6.78 -13.90
N GLU A 138 -15.17 5.92 -13.01
CA GLU A 138 -14.49 5.57 -11.76
C GLU A 138 -13.12 4.87 -11.96
N HIS A 139 -12.80 4.42 -13.18
CA HIS A 139 -11.49 3.83 -13.48
C HIS A 139 -10.36 4.87 -13.56
N ALA A 140 -10.69 6.16 -13.61
CA ALA A 140 -9.70 7.23 -13.65
C ALA A 140 -9.14 7.62 -12.28
N VAL A 141 -9.62 7.00 -11.19
CA VAL A 141 -9.17 7.29 -9.83
C VAL A 141 -8.70 6.02 -9.11
N THR A 142 -7.81 6.21 -8.14
CA THR A 142 -7.22 5.17 -7.31
C THR A 142 -8.15 4.78 -6.16
N SER A 143 -8.06 3.53 -5.70
CA SER A 143 -9.00 2.95 -4.73
C SER A 143 -8.76 3.35 -3.27
N CYS A 144 -8.27 4.56 -2.97
CA CYS A 144 -7.93 4.96 -1.60
C CYS A 144 -8.69 6.19 -1.07
N THR A 145 -9.40 5.94 0.04
CA THR A 145 -9.94 6.81 1.10
C THR A 145 -11.28 7.55 0.93
N GLY A 146 -12.32 7.07 1.66
CA GLY A 146 -13.35 7.92 2.29
C GLY A 146 -14.82 7.44 2.28
N GLY A 147 -15.29 6.75 3.34
CA GLY A 147 -16.65 6.94 3.90
C GLY A 147 -17.77 5.87 3.73
N LYS A 148 -18.03 5.10 4.81
CA LYS A 148 -19.29 4.46 5.33
C LYS A 148 -20.29 3.73 4.38
N VAL A 149 -20.29 2.39 4.50
CA VAL A 149 -21.34 1.43 4.94
C VAL A 149 -22.86 1.65 4.62
N PHE A 150 -23.47 0.57 4.05
CA PHE A 150 -24.89 0.16 3.82
C PHE A 150 -25.69 0.97 2.76
N ASP A 151 -26.46 0.38 1.85
CA ASP A 151 -27.47 -0.68 2.04
C ASP A 151 -27.67 -1.60 0.82
N GLY A 152 -28.27 -2.77 1.05
CA GLY A 152 -28.16 -3.96 0.20
C GLY A 152 -28.93 -4.02 -1.12
N CYS A 153 -28.56 -5.01 -1.94
CA CYS A 153 -29.48 -5.70 -2.82
C CYS A 153 -29.15 -7.22 -2.80
N ASN A 154 -30.21 -7.99 -2.56
CA ASN A 154 -30.22 -9.44 -2.60
C ASN A 154 -29.95 -9.94 -4.02
N ASP A 155 -28.93 -10.75 -4.21
CA ASP A 155 -28.94 -11.75 -5.28
C ASP A 155 -28.81 -13.15 -4.67
N GLN A 156 -29.93 -13.86 -4.74
CA GLN A 156 -30.07 -15.24 -4.32
C GLN A 156 -29.31 -16.14 -5.30
N THR A 157 -28.17 -16.67 -4.86
CA THR A 157 -27.59 -17.87 -5.46
C THR A 157 -27.95 -19.10 -4.61
N ASP A 158 -28.45 -20.11 -5.30
CA ASP A 158 -28.90 -21.39 -4.78
C ASP A 158 -27.69 -22.27 -4.43
N ILE A 159 -27.60 -22.69 -3.17
CA ILE A 159 -26.41 -23.38 -2.61
C ILE A 159 -26.46 -24.89 -2.84
N GLY A 160 -27.56 -25.42 -3.38
CA GLY A 160 -27.63 -26.81 -3.82
C GLY A 160 -26.60 -27.18 -4.89
N ALA A 161 -26.05 -26.20 -5.62
CA ALA A 161 -25.13 -26.41 -6.74
C ALA A 161 -23.63 -26.33 -6.40
N VAL A 162 -23.24 -25.82 -5.22
CA VAL A 162 -21.85 -25.40 -4.93
C VAL A 162 -20.83 -26.56 -4.97
N MET A 163 -21.26 -27.78 -4.72
CA MET A 163 -20.39 -28.95 -4.63
C MET A 163 -19.86 -29.45 -5.99
N ARG A 164 -20.35 -28.92 -7.12
CA ARG A 164 -19.86 -29.32 -8.45
C ARG A 164 -18.82 -28.37 -9.03
N ASP A 165 -18.72 -27.15 -8.52
CA ASP A 165 -18.08 -26.08 -9.29
C ASP A 165 -16.77 -25.57 -8.67
N GLY A 166 -16.46 -25.90 -7.41
CA GLY A 166 -15.16 -25.61 -6.80
C GLY A 166 -15.02 -24.19 -6.20
N ARG A 167 -16.12 -23.54 -5.84
CA ARG A 167 -16.16 -22.13 -5.39
C ARG A 167 -15.99 -21.97 -3.87
N GLU A 168 -15.66 -23.04 -3.16
CA GLU A 168 -15.56 -23.03 -1.72
C GLU A 168 -14.46 -22.09 -1.22
N VAL A 169 -14.80 -21.31 -0.19
CA VAL A 169 -13.88 -20.60 0.69
C VAL A 169 -14.21 -21.03 2.12
N ILE A 170 -13.21 -21.56 2.82
CA ILE A 170 -13.34 -22.14 4.16
C ILE A 170 -12.80 -21.14 5.17
N LEU A 171 -13.48 -20.98 6.30
CA LEU A 171 -12.93 -20.37 7.50
C LEU A 171 -12.62 -21.49 8.51
N GLN A 172 -11.39 -21.63 8.96
CA GLN A 172 -11.14 -22.33 10.21
C GLN A 172 -11.62 -21.41 11.33
N ALA A 173 -12.75 -21.73 11.95
CA ALA A 173 -13.48 -20.85 12.86
C ALA A 173 -13.11 -21.10 14.32
N TYR A 174 -11.84 -21.38 14.60
CA TYR A 174 -11.27 -21.50 15.93
C TYR A 174 -9.74 -21.47 15.85
N ASN A 175 -9.14 -21.26 17.01
CA ASN A 175 -7.72 -21.32 17.27
C ASN A 175 -7.45 -22.22 18.49
N TRP A 176 -6.19 -22.39 18.88
CA TRP A 176 -5.84 -23.30 19.97
C TRP A 176 -6.44 -22.86 21.32
N GLU A 177 -6.54 -21.56 21.55
CA GLU A 177 -7.01 -20.94 22.79
C GLU A 177 -8.54 -20.88 22.91
N SER A 178 -9.27 -21.20 21.84
CA SER A 178 -10.73 -21.04 21.74
C SER A 178 -11.50 -21.79 22.83
N HIS A 179 -10.96 -22.90 23.33
CA HIS A 179 -11.55 -23.71 24.39
C HIS A 179 -11.63 -22.97 25.74
N LYS A 180 -10.87 -21.89 25.93
CA LYS A 180 -10.85 -21.07 27.15
C LYS A 180 -11.99 -20.06 27.19
N HIS A 181 -12.86 -20.08 26.19
CA HIS A 181 -13.92 -19.10 25.99
C HIS A 181 -15.27 -19.78 25.74
N ASN A 182 -16.35 -19.01 25.86
CA ASN A 182 -17.70 -19.43 25.46
C ASN A 182 -17.81 -19.47 23.92
N TRP A 183 -17.09 -20.40 23.29
CA TRP A 183 -16.75 -20.34 21.87
C TRP A 183 -17.96 -20.43 20.96
N TYR A 184 -18.89 -21.37 21.19
CA TYR A 184 -20.09 -21.47 20.35
C TYR A 184 -20.94 -20.21 20.37
N LYS A 185 -21.04 -19.53 21.52
CA LYS A 185 -21.73 -18.24 21.65
C LYS A 185 -20.97 -17.10 20.96
N ASN A 186 -19.65 -17.13 21.03
CA ASN A 186 -18.77 -16.18 20.35
C ASN A 186 -18.89 -16.29 18.82
N LEU A 187 -18.92 -17.50 18.28
CA LEU A 187 -19.13 -17.74 16.85
C LEU A 187 -20.56 -17.41 16.43
N ASP A 188 -21.56 -17.70 17.26
CA ASP A 188 -22.96 -17.41 16.94
C ASP A 188 -23.17 -15.93 16.56
N SER A 189 -22.55 -15.00 17.30
CA SER A 189 -22.64 -13.56 16.98
C SER A 189 -21.91 -13.17 15.69
N LYS A 190 -20.94 -13.97 15.22
CA LYS A 190 -20.15 -13.71 14.02
C LYS A 190 -20.69 -14.36 12.75
N VAL A 191 -21.58 -15.35 12.84
CA VAL A 191 -22.17 -16.03 11.67
C VAL A 191 -22.66 -15.08 10.57
N PRO A 192 -23.37 -13.96 10.86
CA PRO A 192 -23.79 -13.02 9.82
C PRO A 192 -22.62 -12.39 9.07
N ASP A 193 -21.56 -12.05 9.78
CA ASP A 193 -20.34 -11.47 9.21
C ASP A 193 -19.54 -12.51 8.40
N ILE A 194 -19.41 -13.73 8.90
CA ILE A 194 -18.80 -14.86 8.17
C ILE A 194 -19.48 -15.06 6.80
N SER A 195 -20.82 -15.08 6.81
CA SER A 195 -21.62 -15.21 5.58
C SER A 195 -21.41 -14.01 4.64
N LYS A 196 -21.51 -12.78 5.17
CA LYS A 196 -21.34 -11.54 4.40
C LYS A 196 -19.96 -11.42 3.77
N SER A 197 -18.93 -11.90 4.46
CA SER A 197 -17.53 -11.92 4.03
C SER A 197 -17.25 -12.94 2.91
N GLY A 198 -18.23 -13.78 2.56
CA GLY A 198 -18.16 -14.70 1.44
C GLY A 198 -17.68 -16.11 1.77
N PHE A 199 -17.58 -16.47 3.05
CA PHE A 199 -17.26 -17.83 3.46
C PHE A 199 -18.42 -18.79 3.16
N THR A 200 -18.08 -19.95 2.62
CA THR A 200 -19.05 -20.99 2.25
C THR A 200 -19.16 -22.10 3.27
N SER A 201 -18.07 -22.36 4.00
CA SER A 201 -17.98 -23.33 5.07
C SER A 201 -17.19 -22.74 6.24
N ALA A 202 -17.52 -23.15 7.46
CA ALA A 202 -16.70 -22.90 8.64
C ALA A 202 -16.35 -24.23 9.32
N TRP A 203 -15.05 -24.47 9.51
CA TRP A 203 -14.49 -25.59 10.26
C TRP A 203 -14.51 -25.28 11.76
N LEU A 204 -15.34 -26.04 12.47
CA LEU A 204 -15.53 -25.97 13.91
C LEU A 204 -14.60 -26.98 14.60
N PRO A 205 -14.17 -26.71 15.85
CA PRO A 205 -13.30 -27.61 16.59
C PRO A 205 -13.99 -28.97 16.88
N PRO A 206 -13.24 -29.98 17.36
CA PRO A 206 -13.81 -31.28 17.72
C PRO A 206 -14.97 -31.10 18.73
N PRO A 207 -16.20 -31.53 18.40
CA PRO A 207 -17.37 -31.15 19.18
C PRO A 207 -17.62 -32.06 20.39
N SER A 208 -16.96 -33.22 20.43
CA SER A 208 -17.17 -34.25 21.45
C SER A 208 -16.48 -33.92 22.77
N GLN A 209 -16.96 -34.51 23.86
CA GLN A 209 -16.28 -34.47 25.14
C GLN A 209 -14.90 -35.13 25.03
N SER A 210 -13.90 -34.44 25.54
CA SER A 210 -12.49 -34.78 25.43
C SER A 210 -11.79 -34.60 26.77
N LEU A 211 -10.73 -35.38 26.99
CA LEU A 211 -9.85 -35.22 28.15
C LEU A 211 -9.07 -33.91 28.06
N ALA A 212 -8.51 -33.62 26.88
CA ALA A 212 -7.88 -32.34 26.58
C ALA A 212 -8.97 -31.32 26.18
N PRO A 213 -8.97 -30.11 26.74
CA PRO A 213 -10.02 -29.13 26.47
C PRO A 213 -10.09 -28.68 25.01
N GLU A 214 -9.00 -28.80 24.25
CA GLU A 214 -8.92 -28.53 22.81
C GLU A 214 -9.70 -29.55 21.95
N GLY A 215 -10.19 -30.64 22.53
CA GLY A 215 -11.04 -31.61 21.83
C GLY A 215 -10.31 -32.79 21.17
N TYR A 216 -8.98 -32.73 21.05
CA TYR A 216 -8.18 -33.74 20.34
C TYR A 216 -7.88 -35.01 21.13
N LEU A 217 -8.33 -35.15 22.38
CA LEU A 217 -8.24 -36.41 23.13
C LEU A 217 -9.66 -36.92 23.50
N PRO A 218 -10.49 -37.27 22.50
CA PRO A 218 -11.90 -37.57 22.72
C PRO A 218 -12.09 -38.80 23.62
N GLN A 219 -13.13 -38.75 24.46
CA GLN A 219 -13.52 -39.85 25.36
C GLN A 219 -14.91 -40.37 25.02
N ASP A 220 -15.95 -39.53 25.05
CA ASP A 220 -17.30 -39.90 24.61
C ASP A 220 -17.71 -39.12 23.34
N LEU A 221 -17.73 -39.83 22.20
CA LEU A 221 -18.04 -39.25 20.90
C LEU A 221 -19.47 -38.66 20.81
N TYR A 222 -20.44 -39.24 21.51
CA TYR A 222 -21.84 -38.77 21.46
C TYR A 222 -22.15 -37.65 22.46
N SER A 223 -21.27 -37.41 23.44
CA SER A 223 -21.42 -36.26 24.34
C SER A 223 -20.88 -35.01 23.66
N LEU A 224 -21.76 -34.05 23.32
CA LEU A 224 -21.37 -32.78 22.67
C LEU A 224 -21.18 -31.63 23.67
N ASN A 225 -21.13 -31.96 24.97
CA ASN A 225 -20.75 -30.99 26.01
C ASN A 225 -19.22 -30.96 26.09
N SER A 226 -18.64 -29.98 25.40
CA SER A 226 -17.18 -29.78 25.28
C SER A 226 -16.76 -28.48 25.94
N ALA A 227 -15.45 -28.22 26.01
CA ALA A 227 -14.93 -26.95 26.53
C ALA A 227 -15.39 -25.73 25.70
N TYR A 228 -15.76 -25.94 24.44
CA TYR A 228 -16.27 -24.90 23.54
C TYR A 228 -17.73 -24.48 23.83
N GLY A 229 -18.49 -25.33 24.52
CA GLY A 229 -19.86 -25.08 24.94
C GLY A 229 -20.74 -26.34 24.99
N SER A 230 -22.01 -26.14 25.35
CA SER A 230 -22.99 -27.22 25.47
C SER A 230 -23.53 -27.69 24.11
N GLU A 231 -24.10 -28.90 24.09
CA GLU A 231 -24.80 -29.45 22.92
C GLU A 231 -25.88 -28.50 22.40
N HIS A 232 -26.61 -27.85 23.30
CA HIS A 232 -27.66 -26.88 22.93
C HIS A 232 -27.08 -25.67 22.18
N LEU A 233 -25.97 -25.11 22.68
CA LEU A 233 -25.30 -23.98 22.02
C LEU A 233 -24.74 -24.39 20.66
N LEU A 234 -24.16 -25.59 20.54
CA LEU A 234 -23.69 -26.12 19.28
C LEU A 234 -24.84 -26.25 18.27
N LYS A 235 -25.95 -26.91 18.64
CA LYS A 235 -27.11 -27.05 17.74
C LYS A 235 -27.72 -25.70 17.35
N SER A 236 -27.75 -24.73 18.27
CA SER A 236 -28.17 -23.35 17.98
C SER A 236 -27.27 -22.71 16.92
N LEU A 237 -25.95 -22.79 17.11
CA LEU A 237 -24.96 -22.27 16.17
C LEU A 237 -25.12 -22.93 14.78
N LEU A 238 -25.25 -24.26 14.72
CA LEU A 238 -25.45 -25.00 13.46
C LEU A 238 -26.74 -24.57 12.75
N GLY A 239 -27.83 -24.36 13.50
CA GLY A 239 -29.09 -23.83 12.97
C GLY A 239 -28.91 -22.44 12.36
N LYS A 240 -28.19 -21.55 13.05
CA LYS A 240 -27.89 -20.20 12.56
C LYS A 240 -26.97 -20.21 11.34
N MET A 241 -25.93 -21.03 11.34
CA MET A 241 -25.04 -21.21 10.18
C MET A 241 -25.83 -21.65 8.95
N LYS A 242 -26.75 -22.62 9.11
CA LYS A 242 -27.66 -23.05 8.05
C LYS A 242 -28.57 -21.91 7.56
N GLN A 243 -29.14 -21.11 8.47
CA GLN A 243 -29.96 -19.94 8.11
C GLN A 243 -29.16 -18.92 7.26
N TYR A 244 -27.91 -18.68 7.64
CA TYR A 244 -26.98 -17.77 6.96
C TYR A 244 -26.18 -18.45 5.85
N LYS A 245 -26.59 -19.65 5.43
CA LYS A 245 -26.05 -20.32 4.24
C LYS A 245 -24.55 -20.66 4.34
N VAL A 246 -24.01 -20.80 5.55
CA VAL A 246 -22.64 -21.25 5.83
C VAL A 246 -22.68 -22.71 6.27
N ARG A 247 -21.95 -23.59 5.59
CA ARG A 247 -21.90 -25.01 5.98
C ARG A 247 -21.02 -25.21 7.21
N ALA A 248 -21.48 -25.98 8.17
CA ALA A 248 -20.65 -26.37 9.31
C ALA A 248 -19.84 -27.62 9.00
N MET A 249 -18.52 -27.54 9.21
CA MET A 249 -17.59 -28.64 9.10
C MET A 249 -17.18 -29.12 10.49
N ALA A 250 -17.40 -30.41 10.79
CA ALA A 250 -16.95 -31.02 12.03
C ALA A 250 -15.51 -31.49 11.91
N ASP A 251 -14.70 -31.23 12.93
CA ASP A 251 -13.42 -31.90 13.11
C ASP A 251 -13.61 -33.31 13.67
N ILE A 252 -13.13 -34.31 12.94
CA ILE A 252 -13.35 -35.73 13.18
C ILE A 252 -12.05 -36.36 13.69
N VAL A 253 -11.95 -36.47 15.01
CA VAL A 253 -10.82 -37.10 15.73
C VAL A 253 -11.15 -38.56 16.01
N ILE A 254 -10.65 -39.46 15.16
CA ILE A 254 -10.94 -40.90 15.23
C ILE A 254 -9.71 -41.80 15.14
N ASN A 255 -8.51 -41.26 14.93
CA ASN A 255 -7.28 -42.06 14.98
C ASN A 255 -7.05 -42.66 16.37
N HIS A 256 -7.33 -41.87 17.40
CA HIS A 256 -7.08 -42.19 18.79
C HIS A 256 -8.27 -41.76 19.64
N ARG A 257 -8.43 -42.43 20.80
CA ARG A 257 -9.52 -42.17 21.74
C ARG A 257 -9.09 -42.60 23.13
N ILE A 258 -9.32 -41.79 24.16
CA ILE A 258 -8.94 -42.12 25.53
C ILE A 258 -10.04 -42.94 26.20
N GLY A 259 -9.67 -44.04 26.83
CA GLY A 259 -10.58 -44.85 27.64
C GLY A 259 -11.00 -44.15 28.93
N THR A 260 -12.15 -44.54 29.47
CA THR A 260 -12.66 -44.09 30.78
C THR A 260 -12.09 -44.93 31.91
N THR A 261 -11.67 -46.16 31.64
CA THR A 261 -11.12 -47.11 32.62
C THR A 261 -9.84 -47.78 32.09
N ARG A 262 -9.05 -48.30 33.04
CA ARG A 262 -7.80 -49.01 32.71
C ARG A 262 -8.08 -50.47 32.36
N GLY A 263 -7.54 -50.94 31.24
CA GLY A 263 -7.52 -52.35 30.86
C GLY A 263 -6.11 -52.96 30.97
N HIS A 264 -5.83 -53.94 30.11
CA HIS A 264 -4.55 -54.63 30.00
C HIS A 264 -3.39 -53.63 29.81
N GLY A 265 -2.26 -53.92 30.45
CA GLY A 265 -1.09 -53.03 30.44
C GLY A 265 -1.24 -51.77 31.29
N GLY A 266 -2.34 -51.61 32.04
CA GLY A 266 -2.56 -50.46 32.92
C GLY A 266 -2.92 -49.15 32.21
N MET A 267 -3.20 -49.20 30.90
CA MET A 267 -3.54 -48.04 30.09
C MET A 267 -5.04 -47.79 30.06
N TYR A 268 -5.44 -46.53 29.85
CA TYR A 268 -6.84 -46.14 29.67
C TYR A 268 -7.35 -46.55 28.28
N ASN A 269 -7.56 -47.85 28.05
CA ASN A 269 -7.92 -48.46 26.77
C ASN A 269 -9.28 -49.19 26.80
N ARG A 270 -10.07 -48.98 27.86
CA ARG A 270 -11.46 -49.41 27.99
C ARG A 270 -12.39 -48.20 28.10
N TYR A 271 -13.55 -48.26 27.45
CA TYR A 271 -14.47 -47.12 27.31
C TYR A 271 -15.78 -47.31 28.10
N ASP A 272 -15.67 -47.96 29.26
CA ASP A 272 -16.79 -48.28 30.15
C ASP A 272 -17.63 -47.05 30.50
N GLY A 273 -18.96 -47.19 30.41
CA GLY A 273 -19.90 -46.12 30.73
C GLY A 273 -19.97 -44.98 29.70
N SER A 274 -19.18 -45.03 28.62
CA SER A 274 -19.35 -44.12 27.48
C SER A 274 -20.45 -44.60 26.54
N SER A 275 -20.93 -43.71 25.67
CA SER A 275 -21.94 -44.05 24.66
C SER A 275 -21.49 -45.13 23.66
N LEU A 276 -20.19 -45.35 23.53
CA LEU A 276 -19.58 -46.42 22.72
C LEU A 276 -18.63 -47.23 23.62
N PRO A 277 -19.15 -48.20 24.41
CA PRO A 277 -18.40 -48.90 25.44
C PRO A 277 -17.54 -50.03 24.86
N TRP A 278 -16.55 -49.64 24.05
CA TRP A 278 -15.58 -50.56 23.50
C TRP A 278 -14.65 -51.12 24.59
N ASP A 279 -14.16 -52.33 24.34
CA ASP A 279 -13.07 -52.93 25.10
C ASP A 279 -11.73 -52.76 24.37
N GLU A 280 -10.70 -53.43 24.88
CA GLU A 280 -9.33 -53.31 24.41
C GLU A 280 -9.14 -53.83 22.97
N HIS A 281 -10.08 -54.59 22.41
CA HIS A 281 -10.01 -55.06 21.02
C HIS A 281 -10.27 -53.94 20.02
N ALA A 282 -10.85 -52.81 20.45
CA ALA A 282 -10.98 -51.62 19.64
C ALA A 282 -9.68 -50.80 19.53
N VAL A 283 -8.64 -51.18 20.28
CA VAL A 283 -7.36 -50.47 20.34
C VAL A 283 -6.27 -51.32 19.68
N THR A 284 -5.38 -50.67 18.92
CA THR A 284 -4.31 -51.38 18.21
C THR A 284 -3.31 -52.02 19.17
N SER A 285 -2.79 -53.19 18.82
CA SER A 285 -1.81 -53.91 19.67
C SER A 285 -0.50 -53.14 19.87
N CYS A 286 -0.08 -52.33 18.90
CA CYS A 286 1.14 -51.51 19.01
C CYS A 286 0.98 -50.26 19.89
N THR A 287 -0.25 -49.93 20.31
CA THR A 287 -0.54 -48.87 21.28
C THR A 287 -1.28 -49.44 22.48
N GLY A 288 -0.92 -50.69 22.82
CA GLY A 288 -1.35 -51.51 23.95
C GLY A 288 -2.84 -51.75 24.12
N GLY A 289 -3.52 -52.00 23.00
CA GLY A 289 -4.78 -52.76 22.96
C GLY A 289 -4.56 -54.24 22.64
N LYS A 290 -5.67 -54.92 22.33
CA LYS A 290 -5.72 -56.33 21.89
C LYS A 290 -6.16 -56.48 20.43
N GLY A 291 -6.41 -55.38 19.74
CA GLY A 291 -6.73 -55.37 18.31
C GLY A 291 -5.51 -55.66 17.43
N ASN A 292 -5.73 -55.53 16.12
CA ASN A 292 -4.68 -55.66 15.12
C ASN A 292 -3.66 -54.51 15.22
N ARG A 293 -2.54 -54.66 14.52
CA ARG A 293 -1.53 -53.60 14.43
C ARG A 293 -2.10 -52.39 13.68
N SER A 294 -1.65 -51.19 14.04
CA SER A 294 -2.06 -49.95 13.36
C SER A 294 -1.83 -50.03 11.85
N THR A 295 -2.74 -49.42 11.11
CA THR A 295 -2.70 -49.35 9.64
C THR A 295 -2.06 -48.07 9.12
N GLY A 296 -1.63 -47.18 10.03
CA GLY A 296 -0.95 -45.92 9.73
C GLY A 296 -0.02 -45.52 10.88
N ASP A 297 0.28 -44.23 10.95
CA ASP A 297 1.18 -43.68 11.97
C ASP A 297 0.55 -43.72 13.38
N ASN A 298 1.37 -43.92 14.41
CA ASN A 298 0.87 -43.91 15.78
C ASN A 298 0.91 -42.50 16.36
N PHE A 299 -0.20 -42.06 16.95
CA PHE A 299 -0.20 -40.94 17.87
C PHE A 299 0.30 -41.43 19.23
N ASN A 300 1.53 -41.09 19.58
CA ASN A 300 2.20 -41.68 20.75
C ASN A 300 1.59 -41.18 22.07
N GLY A 301 1.66 -42.02 23.10
CA GLY A 301 1.22 -41.69 24.46
C GLY A 301 -0.26 -41.97 24.75
N VAL A 302 -1.05 -42.40 23.75
CA VAL A 302 -2.49 -42.66 23.89
C VAL A 302 -2.93 -43.91 23.09
N PRO A 303 -4.08 -44.53 23.43
CA PRO A 303 -4.63 -45.64 22.65
C PRO A 303 -5.06 -45.20 21.24
N ASN A 304 -4.52 -45.86 20.22
CA ASN A 304 -4.93 -45.68 18.82
C ASN A 304 -5.99 -46.71 18.45
N VAL A 305 -6.99 -46.30 17.68
CA VAL A 305 -8.18 -47.08 17.33
C VAL A 305 -7.85 -48.09 16.22
N ASP A 306 -8.26 -49.34 16.41
CA ASP A 306 -8.13 -50.39 15.39
C ASP A 306 -9.28 -50.33 14.39
N HIS A 307 -9.10 -49.54 13.33
CA HIS A 307 -10.06 -49.43 12.24
C HIS A 307 -10.23 -50.72 11.41
N THR A 308 -9.39 -51.76 11.60
CA THR A 308 -9.58 -53.06 10.94
C THR A 308 -10.76 -53.84 11.51
N GLN A 309 -11.20 -53.53 12.73
CA GLN A 309 -12.35 -54.16 13.36
C GLN A 309 -13.67 -53.67 12.76
N HIS A 310 -14.52 -54.61 12.33
CA HIS A 310 -15.82 -54.28 11.75
C HIS A 310 -16.73 -53.53 12.74
N PHE A 311 -16.75 -53.92 14.01
CA PHE A 311 -17.61 -53.27 15.01
C PHE A 311 -17.19 -51.80 15.25
N VAL A 312 -15.89 -51.52 15.30
CA VAL A 312 -15.36 -50.14 15.40
C VAL A 312 -15.83 -49.30 14.22
N ARG A 313 -15.69 -49.81 12.98
CA ARG A 313 -16.15 -49.08 11.78
C ARG A 313 -17.66 -48.86 11.78
N LYS A 314 -18.44 -49.87 12.14
CA LYS A 314 -19.91 -49.78 12.23
C LYS A 314 -20.33 -48.68 13.20
N ASP A 315 -19.70 -48.59 14.36
CA ASP A 315 -20.02 -47.62 15.39
C ASP A 315 -19.60 -46.20 14.99
N ILE A 316 -18.39 -46.03 14.43
CA ILE A 316 -17.94 -44.75 13.87
C ILE A 316 -18.88 -44.28 12.76
N ILE A 317 -19.32 -45.17 11.86
CA ILE A 317 -20.32 -44.85 10.82
C ILE A 317 -21.63 -44.39 11.43
N GLY A 318 -22.09 -45.05 12.49
CA GLY A 318 -23.29 -44.66 13.25
C GLY A 318 -23.17 -43.24 13.80
N TRP A 319 -22.05 -42.94 14.44
CA TRP A 319 -21.77 -41.61 15.00
C TRP A 319 -21.65 -40.52 13.93
N LEU A 320 -20.93 -40.77 12.84
CA LEU A 320 -20.81 -39.81 11.73
C LEU A 320 -22.16 -39.54 11.05
N ARG A 321 -23.01 -40.56 10.90
CA ARG A 321 -24.39 -40.37 10.41
C ARG A 321 -25.22 -39.55 11.37
N TRP A 322 -25.04 -39.73 12.68
CA TRP A 322 -25.73 -38.93 13.68
C TRP A 322 -25.27 -37.47 13.67
N LEU A 323 -23.97 -37.19 13.59
CA LEU A 323 -23.45 -35.82 13.42
C LEU A 323 -24.05 -35.14 12.19
N ARG A 324 -24.14 -35.88 11.07
CA ARG A 324 -24.60 -35.35 9.78
C ARG A 324 -26.11 -35.18 9.68
N ASN A 325 -26.87 -36.19 10.11
CA ASN A 325 -28.33 -36.23 9.91
C ASN A 325 -29.13 -35.72 11.10
N THR A 326 -28.56 -35.75 12.31
CA THR A 326 -29.27 -35.42 13.55
C THR A 326 -28.73 -34.17 14.22
N VAL A 327 -27.40 -34.01 14.30
CA VAL A 327 -26.78 -32.83 14.95
C VAL A 327 -26.79 -31.62 14.02
N GLY A 328 -26.52 -31.82 12.73
CA GLY A 328 -26.65 -30.78 11.70
C GLY A 328 -25.35 -30.35 11.03
N PHE A 329 -24.23 -31.06 11.26
CA PHE A 329 -23.01 -30.87 10.49
C PHE A 329 -23.19 -31.28 9.03
N GLN A 330 -22.50 -30.60 8.13
CA GLN A 330 -22.61 -30.85 6.69
C GLN A 330 -21.31 -31.39 6.10
N ASP A 331 -20.17 -30.91 6.58
CA ASP A 331 -18.84 -31.23 6.06
C ASP A 331 -17.99 -31.91 7.15
N PHE A 332 -16.94 -32.64 6.77
CA PHE A 332 -16.00 -33.28 7.71
C PHE A 332 -14.53 -32.96 7.43
N ARG A 333 -13.77 -32.58 8.48
CA ARG A 333 -12.31 -32.56 8.49
C ARG A 333 -11.82 -33.79 9.24
N PHE A 334 -11.04 -34.65 8.61
CA PHE A 334 -10.44 -35.82 9.28
C PHE A 334 -9.10 -35.44 9.88
N ASP A 335 -9.03 -35.49 11.20
CA ASP A 335 -7.82 -35.27 12.00
C ASP A 335 -6.80 -36.40 11.81
N PHE A 336 -5.52 -36.04 11.86
CA PHE A 336 -4.39 -36.96 11.82
C PHE A 336 -4.61 -38.11 10.83
N ALA A 337 -4.98 -37.76 9.59
CA ALA A 337 -5.58 -38.69 8.63
C ALA A 337 -4.61 -39.74 8.09
N ARG A 338 -3.32 -39.63 8.44
CA ARG A 338 -2.27 -40.62 8.21
C ARG A 338 -2.20 -41.71 9.27
N GLY A 339 -2.86 -41.52 10.41
CA GLY A 339 -2.81 -42.48 11.52
C GLY A 339 -3.51 -43.81 11.24
N TYR A 340 -4.36 -43.83 10.21
CA TYR A 340 -5.10 -45.02 9.78
C TYR A 340 -5.26 -45.02 8.26
N SER A 341 -5.50 -46.20 7.69
CA SER A 341 -5.60 -46.36 6.24
C SER A 341 -6.74 -45.51 5.64
N ALA A 342 -6.42 -44.77 4.58
CA ALA A 342 -7.35 -43.94 3.82
C ALA A 342 -8.56 -44.71 3.25
N GLN A 343 -8.48 -46.03 3.12
CA GLN A 343 -9.63 -46.87 2.73
C GLN A 343 -10.79 -46.79 3.74
N TYR A 344 -10.49 -46.55 5.02
CA TYR A 344 -11.53 -46.39 6.03
C TYR A 344 -12.18 -45.01 5.93
N VAL A 345 -11.41 -43.97 5.61
CA VAL A 345 -11.94 -42.64 5.27
C VAL A 345 -12.90 -42.75 4.07
N LYS A 346 -12.56 -43.53 3.03
CA LYS A 346 -13.46 -43.84 1.90
C LYS A 346 -14.78 -44.46 2.36
N GLU A 347 -14.71 -45.45 3.25
CA GLU A 347 -15.87 -46.14 3.81
C GLU A 347 -16.75 -45.17 4.62
N TYR A 348 -16.14 -44.39 5.51
CA TYR A 348 -16.81 -43.40 6.36
C TYR A 348 -17.51 -42.31 5.55
N ILE A 349 -16.82 -41.72 4.57
CA ILE A 349 -17.42 -40.75 3.65
C ILE A 349 -18.53 -41.42 2.84
N GLY A 350 -18.34 -42.66 2.37
CA GLY A 350 -19.38 -43.39 1.63
C GLY A 350 -20.65 -43.65 2.43
N ALA A 351 -20.51 -43.91 3.72
CA ALA A 351 -21.62 -44.26 4.60
C ALA A 351 -22.33 -43.03 5.19
N ALA A 352 -21.59 -42.02 5.61
CA ALA A 352 -22.13 -40.79 6.21
C ALA A 352 -22.48 -39.72 5.17
N LYS A 353 -21.87 -39.78 3.98
CA LYS A 353 -22.05 -38.90 2.82
C LYS A 353 -21.99 -37.40 3.17
N PRO A 354 -20.94 -36.90 3.86
CA PRO A 354 -20.77 -35.46 4.06
C PRO A 354 -20.77 -34.73 2.71
N LEU A 355 -21.13 -33.45 2.74
CA LEU A 355 -21.16 -32.61 1.56
C LEU A 355 -19.74 -32.31 1.07
N PHE A 356 -18.84 -31.94 1.97
CA PHE A 356 -17.42 -31.82 1.67
C PHE A 356 -16.59 -32.60 2.70
N SER A 357 -15.42 -33.09 2.27
CA SER A 357 -14.47 -33.74 3.17
C SER A 357 -13.05 -33.31 2.85
N VAL A 358 -12.26 -33.02 3.89
CA VAL A 358 -10.82 -32.76 3.80
C VAL A 358 -10.08 -33.58 4.86
N GLY A 359 -8.94 -34.17 4.51
CA GLY A 359 -8.04 -34.82 5.47
C GLY A 359 -6.81 -33.99 5.78
N GLU A 360 -6.36 -34.06 7.04
CA GLU A 360 -5.03 -33.62 7.43
C GLU A 360 -4.01 -34.74 7.16
N CYS A 361 -3.38 -34.69 5.98
CA CYS A 361 -2.27 -35.57 5.63
C CYS A 361 -0.94 -34.84 5.80
N TRP A 362 -0.58 -34.48 7.03
CA TRP A 362 0.65 -33.75 7.32
C TRP A 362 1.85 -34.70 7.38
N ASP A 363 2.86 -34.43 6.55
CA ASP A 363 4.17 -35.09 6.60
C ASP A 363 5.31 -34.07 6.52
N SER A 364 6.53 -34.50 6.81
CA SER A 364 7.70 -33.65 6.63
C SER A 364 7.97 -33.38 5.15
N CYS A 365 8.14 -32.10 4.81
CA CYS A 365 8.65 -31.69 3.50
C CYS A 365 10.08 -32.22 3.26
N ASN A 366 10.53 -32.17 2.01
CA ASN A 366 11.92 -32.49 1.68
C ASN A 366 12.82 -31.31 2.07
N TYR A 367 13.85 -31.59 2.86
CA TYR A 367 14.88 -30.61 3.21
C TYR A 367 16.24 -31.09 2.69
N ASN A 368 17.07 -30.15 2.27
CA ASN A 368 18.49 -30.36 2.04
C ASN A 368 19.29 -29.65 3.13
N GLY A 369 20.62 -29.81 3.16
CA GLY A 369 21.49 -29.20 4.19
C GLY A 369 21.46 -27.67 4.26
N HIS A 370 20.71 -26.99 3.37
CA HIS A 370 20.57 -25.54 3.28
C HIS A 370 19.12 -25.04 3.45
N GLY A 371 18.16 -25.92 3.75
CA GLY A 371 16.76 -25.55 3.98
C GLY A 371 15.77 -26.38 3.15
N LEU A 372 14.58 -25.83 2.92
CA LEU A 372 13.54 -26.49 2.13
C LEU A 372 14.03 -26.72 0.70
N ASP A 373 13.98 -27.98 0.25
CA ASP A 373 14.36 -28.31 -1.12
C ASP A 373 13.38 -27.67 -2.13
N TYR A 374 13.86 -27.31 -3.31
CA TYR A 374 13.01 -26.75 -4.35
C TYR A 374 11.99 -27.78 -4.86
N ASN A 375 12.41 -29.05 -5.02
CA ASN A 375 11.53 -30.10 -5.49
C ASN A 375 10.78 -30.77 -4.31
N GLN A 376 9.47 -30.56 -4.28
CA GLN A 376 8.57 -31.18 -3.29
C GLN A 376 7.63 -32.23 -3.91
N ASP A 377 7.96 -32.78 -5.09
CA ASP A 377 7.14 -33.77 -5.80
C ASP A 377 6.83 -34.98 -4.95
N SER A 378 7.83 -35.54 -4.25
CA SER A 378 7.59 -36.68 -3.38
C SER A 378 6.65 -36.34 -2.22
N HIS A 379 6.64 -35.09 -1.72
CA HIS A 379 5.74 -34.65 -0.66
C HIS A 379 4.29 -34.51 -1.18
N ARG A 380 4.07 -33.77 -2.28
CA ARG A 380 2.73 -33.66 -2.89
C ARG A 380 2.19 -35.00 -3.40
N GLN A 381 3.06 -35.91 -3.86
CA GLN A 381 2.66 -37.26 -4.26
C GLN A 381 2.11 -38.09 -3.09
N ARG A 382 2.68 -37.99 -1.89
CA ARG A 382 2.15 -38.71 -0.71
C ARG A 382 0.74 -38.25 -0.36
N ILE A 383 0.48 -36.94 -0.44
CA ILE A 383 -0.86 -36.37 -0.24
C ILE A 383 -1.83 -36.88 -1.33
N ILE A 384 -1.39 -36.91 -2.59
CA ILE A 384 -2.22 -37.42 -3.71
C ILE A 384 -2.51 -38.91 -3.58
N ASN A 385 -1.52 -39.72 -3.19
CA ASN A 385 -1.72 -41.15 -2.92
C ASN A 385 -2.78 -41.36 -1.83
N TRP A 386 -2.75 -40.53 -0.78
CA TRP A 386 -3.77 -40.56 0.27
C TRP A 386 -5.16 -40.20 -0.30
N ILE A 387 -5.27 -39.12 -1.08
CA ILE A 387 -6.52 -38.70 -1.75
C ILE A 387 -7.06 -39.84 -2.63
N ASP A 388 -6.23 -40.46 -3.46
CA ASP A 388 -6.62 -41.59 -4.32
C ASP A 388 -7.10 -42.80 -3.51
N ALA A 389 -6.40 -43.12 -2.41
CA ALA A 389 -6.78 -44.20 -1.51
C ALA A 389 -8.12 -43.95 -0.79
N THR A 390 -8.55 -42.69 -0.62
CA THR A 390 -9.95 -42.37 -0.21
C THR A 390 -10.99 -42.66 -1.29
N GLY A 391 -10.59 -43.20 -2.45
CA GLY A 391 -11.42 -43.31 -3.64
C GLY A 391 -11.74 -41.93 -4.24
N GLN A 392 -10.84 -40.97 -4.07
CA GLN A 392 -10.98 -39.58 -4.53
C GLN A 392 -12.18 -38.86 -3.93
N ARG A 393 -12.65 -39.31 -2.76
CA ARG A 393 -13.84 -38.79 -2.06
C ARG A 393 -13.53 -37.65 -1.09
N SER A 394 -12.27 -37.55 -0.66
CA SER A 394 -11.79 -36.47 0.20
C SER A 394 -10.82 -35.56 -0.56
N ALA A 395 -10.80 -34.28 -0.21
CA ALA A 395 -9.68 -33.39 -0.48
C ALA A 395 -8.61 -33.56 0.63
N ALA A 396 -7.47 -32.88 0.51
CA ALA A 396 -6.51 -32.80 1.60
C ALA A 396 -5.97 -31.39 1.76
N PHE A 397 -5.51 -31.05 2.97
CA PHE A 397 -4.77 -29.82 3.20
C PHE A 397 -3.45 -29.84 2.43
N ASP A 398 -3.18 -28.76 1.70
CA ASP A 398 -1.97 -28.62 0.87
C ASP A 398 -0.79 -28.11 1.70
N PHE A 399 -0.29 -28.99 2.58
CA PHE A 399 0.93 -28.73 3.35
C PHE A 399 2.16 -28.47 2.45
N THR A 400 2.13 -28.94 1.19
CA THR A 400 3.19 -28.67 0.21
C THR A 400 3.20 -27.19 -0.16
N THR A 401 2.04 -26.62 -0.54
CA THR A 401 1.93 -25.19 -0.82
C THR A 401 2.25 -24.36 0.41
N LYS A 402 1.78 -24.73 1.61
CA LYS A 402 2.10 -24.05 2.88
C LYS A 402 3.62 -23.93 3.08
N GLY A 403 4.35 -25.04 3.01
CA GLY A 403 5.79 -25.05 3.23
C GLY A 403 6.56 -24.24 2.18
N ILE A 404 6.19 -24.37 0.91
CA ILE A 404 6.87 -23.64 -0.17
C ILE A 404 6.58 -22.14 -0.10
N LEU A 405 5.32 -21.77 0.12
CA LEU A 405 4.88 -20.37 0.10
C LEU A 405 5.53 -19.56 1.24
N GLN A 406 5.70 -20.19 2.40
CA GLN A 406 6.38 -19.60 3.55
C GLN A 406 7.84 -19.21 3.24
N GLU A 407 8.59 -20.05 2.53
CA GLU A 407 9.93 -19.70 2.06
C GLU A 407 9.90 -18.71 0.90
N ALA A 408 8.93 -18.85 -0.01
CA ALA A 408 8.83 -18.04 -1.22
C ALA A 408 8.60 -16.56 -0.91
N VAL A 409 7.74 -16.23 0.06
CA VAL A 409 7.44 -14.83 0.42
C VAL A 409 8.66 -14.11 0.99
N MET A 410 9.67 -14.83 1.47
CA MET A 410 10.94 -14.29 1.99
C MET A 410 11.94 -13.93 0.87
N GLY A 411 11.44 -13.49 -0.30
CA GLY A 411 12.28 -13.11 -1.44
C GLY A 411 12.78 -14.29 -2.28
N GLN A 412 12.04 -15.41 -2.27
CA GLN A 412 12.35 -16.61 -3.05
C GLN A 412 11.18 -17.02 -3.95
N TYR A 413 10.50 -16.04 -4.58
CA TYR A 413 9.30 -16.29 -5.39
C TYR A 413 9.54 -17.20 -6.61
N TRP A 414 10.79 -17.44 -7.01
CA TRP A 414 11.17 -18.46 -7.99
C TRP A 414 10.73 -19.88 -7.58
N ARG A 415 10.53 -20.13 -6.28
CA ARG A 415 9.97 -21.40 -5.77
C ARG A 415 8.53 -21.65 -6.22
N LEU A 416 7.75 -20.61 -6.53
CA LEU A 416 6.33 -20.72 -6.85
C LEU A 416 6.05 -21.22 -8.28
N ARG A 417 7.05 -21.74 -8.98
CA ARG A 417 6.93 -22.38 -10.28
C ARG A 417 7.78 -23.64 -10.29
N ASP A 418 7.17 -24.80 -10.53
CA ASP A 418 7.88 -26.07 -10.70
C ASP A 418 8.56 -26.19 -12.07
N ALA A 419 9.31 -27.27 -12.28
CA ALA A 419 10.05 -27.52 -13.51
C ALA A 419 9.15 -27.63 -14.77
N GLN A 420 7.85 -27.88 -14.59
CA GLN A 420 6.85 -27.95 -15.65
C GLN A 420 6.06 -26.65 -15.81
N GLY A 421 6.43 -25.58 -15.09
CA GLY A 421 5.79 -24.29 -15.18
C GLY A 421 4.49 -24.16 -14.38
N LYS A 422 4.17 -25.13 -13.50
CA LYS A 422 2.94 -25.17 -12.70
C LYS A 422 3.20 -24.72 -11.25
N PRO A 423 2.15 -24.42 -10.46
CA PRO A 423 2.30 -24.26 -9.02
C PRO A 423 2.95 -25.52 -8.40
N PRO A 424 3.85 -25.37 -7.42
CA PRO A 424 4.69 -26.48 -6.96
C PRO A 424 4.03 -27.35 -5.87
N GLY A 425 2.89 -26.95 -5.31
CA GLY A 425 2.15 -27.75 -4.32
C GLY A 425 1.17 -28.75 -4.92
N VAL A 426 0.27 -29.31 -4.09
CA VAL A 426 -0.79 -30.23 -4.53
C VAL A 426 -1.70 -29.53 -5.54
N MET A 427 -1.93 -28.22 -5.38
CA MET A 427 -2.70 -27.42 -6.33
C MET A 427 -2.17 -27.44 -7.77
N GLY A 428 -0.88 -27.73 -7.99
CA GLY A 428 -0.31 -27.85 -9.33
C GLY A 428 -0.68 -29.14 -10.06
N TRP A 429 -1.02 -30.19 -9.31
CA TRP A 429 -1.37 -31.51 -9.87
C TRP A 429 -2.87 -31.79 -9.77
N TRP A 430 -3.51 -31.43 -8.65
CA TRP A 430 -4.92 -31.70 -8.42
C TRP A 430 -5.64 -30.58 -7.65
N PRO A 431 -5.84 -29.41 -8.27
CA PRO A 431 -6.34 -28.23 -7.56
C PRO A 431 -7.75 -28.42 -6.98
N SER A 432 -8.62 -29.23 -7.59
CA SER A 432 -9.95 -29.53 -7.03
C SER A 432 -9.95 -30.35 -5.74
N ARG A 433 -8.80 -30.88 -5.34
CA ARG A 433 -8.60 -31.68 -4.11
C ARG A 433 -7.61 -31.03 -3.15
N SER A 434 -7.21 -29.79 -3.43
CA SER A 434 -6.19 -29.07 -2.70
C SER A 434 -6.82 -27.99 -1.82
N VAL A 435 -6.84 -28.20 -0.50
CA VAL A 435 -7.26 -27.16 0.46
C VAL A 435 -6.04 -26.37 0.88
N THR A 436 -5.85 -25.18 0.32
CA THR A 436 -4.70 -24.31 0.58
C THR A 436 -4.94 -23.44 1.80
N PHE A 437 -3.92 -23.22 2.64
CA PHE A 437 -4.03 -22.42 3.86
C PHE A 437 -2.67 -21.77 4.19
N LEU A 438 -2.67 -20.77 5.07
CA LEU A 438 -1.43 -20.13 5.56
C LEU A 438 -1.03 -20.58 6.94
N ASP A 439 -1.97 -20.68 7.87
CA ASP A 439 -1.77 -21.31 9.16
C ASP A 439 -3.05 -22.00 9.60
N ASN A 440 -2.91 -22.90 10.57
CA ASN A 440 -4.01 -23.49 11.31
C ASN A 440 -3.72 -23.38 12.83
N HIS A 441 -4.46 -24.14 13.65
CA HIS A 441 -4.30 -24.11 15.11
C HIS A 441 -3.00 -24.78 15.60
N ASP A 442 -2.31 -25.56 14.76
CA ASP A 442 -1.02 -26.20 15.08
C ASP A 442 0.16 -25.38 14.55
N THR A 443 0.12 -24.99 13.28
CA THR A 443 1.22 -24.29 12.63
C THR A 443 1.34 -22.86 13.16
N GLY A 444 0.20 -22.19 13.39
CA GLY A 444 0.12 -20.86 13.98
C GLY A 444 -0.44 -20.90 15.41
N SER A 445 -1.27 -19.91 15.74
CA SER A 445 -1.85 -19.75 17.08
C SER A 445 -0.78 -19.75 18.19
N SER A 446 -1.15 -20.21 19.40
CA SER A 446 -0.23 -20.34 20.53
C SER A 446 0.68 -21.57 20.46
N GLN A 447 0.37 -22.58 19.62
CA GLN A 447 1.25 -23.73 19.39
C GLN A 447 2.47 -23.35 18.56
N ALA A 448 2.26 -22.57 17.50
CA ALA A 448 3.30 -22.02 16.64
C ALA A 448 4.34 -23.06 16.17
N HIS A 449 3.90 -24.27 15.83
CA HIS A 449 4.80 -25.34 15.38
C HIS A 449 5.46 -25.02 14.03
N TRP A 450 4.80 -24.26 13.16
CA TRP A 450 5.31 -23.90 11.83
C TRP A 450 4.67 -22.59 11.29
N PRO A 451 4.83 -21.46 11.98
CA PRO A 451 4.03 -20.26 11.74
C PRO A 451 4.42 -19.57 10.44
N PHE A 452 3.45 -19.07 9.69
CA PHE A 452 3.73 -18.27 8.49
C PHE A 452 4.42 -16.95 8.85
N PRO A 453 5.32 -16.40 8.02
CA PRO A 453 5.98 -15.13 8.31
C PRO A 453 4.95 -13.99 8.45
N SER A 454 4.79 -13.46 9.66
CA SER A 454 3.71 -12.53 10.02
C SER A 454 3.67 -11.26 9.17
N HIS A 455 4.84 -10.71 8.82
CA HIS A 455 4.97 -9.54 7.95
C HIS A 455 4.65 -9.81 6.47
N HIS A 456 4.36 -11.06 6.10
CA HIS A 456 4.07 -11.49 4.73
C HIS A 456 2.68 -12.14 4.59
N ILE A 457 1.82 -12.01 5.61
CA ILE A 457 0.55 -12.76 5.65
C ILE A 457 -0.38 -12.39 4.49
N MET A 458 -0.36 -11.13 4.07
CA MET A 458 -1.22 -10.68 2.98
C MET A 458 -0.73 -11.14 1.61
N GLU A 459 0.57 -11.29 1.40
CA GLU A 459 1.15 -11.90 0.22
C GLU A 459 0.75 -13.37 0.12
N GLY A 460 0.72 -14.07 1.26
CA GLY A 460 0.18 -15.43 1.36
C GLY A 460 -1.31 -15.49 0.99
N TYR A 461 -2.14 -14.60 1.52
CA TYR A 461 -3.58 -14.59 1.25
C TYR A 461 -3.89 -14.18 -0.18
N ALA A 462 -3.15 -13.21 -0.72
CA ALA A 462 -3.22 -12.83 -2.11
C ALA A 462 -2.90 -14.03 -3.02
N TYR A 463 -1.96 -14.90 -2.65
CA TYR A 463 -1.71 -16.14 -3.37
C TYR A 463 -2.90 -17.11 -3.27
N ILE A 464 -3.24 -17.61 -2.07
CA ILE A 464 -4.22 -18.71 -1.93
C ILE A 464 -5.66 -18.31 -2.32
N LEU A 465 -6.05 -17.04 -2.17
CA LEU A 465 -7.41 -16.60 -2.51
C LEU A 465 -7.58 -16.33 -4.01
N THR A 466 -6.50 -16.00 -4.73
CA THR A 466 -6.56 -15.74 -6.17
C THR A 466 -6.27 -16.95 -7.04
N HIS A 467 -5.65 -18.00 -6.48
CA HIS A 467 -5.20 -19.17 -7.22
C HIS A 467 -6.24 -20.32 -7.24
N PRO A 468 -6.02 -21.36 -8.07
CA PRO A 468 -6.77 -22.60 -7.98
C PRO A 468 -6.59 -23.28 -6.62
N GLY A 469 -7.38 -24.30 -6.32
CA GLY A 469 -7.50 -24.82 -4.95
C GLY A 469 -8.69 -24.24 -4.19
N ILE A 470 -8.88 -24.75 -2.98
CA ILE A 470 -9.95 -24.37 -2.04
C ILE A 470 -9.28 -23.64 -0.87
N PRO A 471 -9.32 -22.29 -0.83
CA PRO A 471 -8.65 -21.54 0.23
C PRO A 471 -9.35 -21.71 1.59
N CYS A 472 -8.53 -21.93 2.62
CA CYS A 472 -8.91 -21.91 4.02
C CYS A 472 -8.23 -20.74 4.73
N VAL A 473 -9.05 -19.83 5.27
CA VAL A 473 -8.61 -18.66 6.06
C VAL A 473 -8.60 -19.04 7.53
N PHE A 474 -7.57 -18.60 8.24
CA PHE A 474 -7.41 -18.87 9.67
C PHE A 474 -8.09 -17.80 10.53
N TYR A 475 -8.75 -18.21 11.63
CA TYR A 475 -9.51 -17.33 12.52
C TYR A 475 -8.69 -16.12 12.99
N ASP A 476 -7.48 -16.34 13.51
CA ASP A 476 -6.67 -15.28 14.13
C ASP A 476 -6.35 -14.18 13.11
N HIS A 477 -5.98 -14.58 11.90
CA HIS A 477 -5.68 -13.63 10.83
C HIS A 477 -6.92 -12.82 10.42
N PHE A 478 -8.10 -13.43 10.48
CA PHE A 478 -9.33 -12.80 10.04
C PHE A 478 -9.97 -11.90 11.11
N TYR A 479 -9.99 -12.32 12.38
CA TYR A 479 -10.66 -11.59 13.46
C TYR A 479 -9.73 -10.94 14.47
N ASP A 480 -8.55 -11.52 14.74
CA ASP A 480 -7.71 -11.11 15.88
C ASP A 480 -6.52 -10.22 15.47
N TRP A 481 -6.12 -10.23 14.20
CA TRP A 481 -4.97 -9.47 13.69
C TRP A 481 -5.32 -8.07 13.15
N GLY A 482 -6.53 -7.58 13.45
CA GLY A 482 -6.96 -6.21 13.19
C GLY A 482 -7.75 -6.01 11.89
N SER A 483 -8.54 -4.92 11.86
CA SER A 483 -9.49 -4.64 10.78
C SER A 483 -8.86 -4.47 9.39
N SER A 484 -7.61 -4.00 9.32
CA SER A 484 -6.92 -3.84 8.04
C SER A 484 -6.67 -5.17 7.33
N ILE A 485 -6.32 -6.23 8.07
CA ILE A 485 -6.08 -7.56 7.49
C ILE A 485 -7.43 -8.21 7.14
N HIS A 486 -8.40 -8.12 8.05
CA HIS A 486 -9.79 -8.53 7.80
C HIS A 486 -10.32 -7.98 6.47
N ASP A 487 -10.29 -6.65 6.29
CA ASP A 487 -10.86 -5.99 5.12
C ASP A 487 -10.13 -6.37 3.81
N GLN A 488 -8.82 -6.61 3.88
CA GLN A 488 -8.05 -7.06 2.72
C GLN A 488 -8.38 -8.51 2.34
N ILE A 489 -8.58 -9.41 3.31
CA ILE A 489 -9.03 -10.79 3.06
C ILE A 489 -10.43 -10.78 2.44
N VAL A 490 -11.37 -10.00 2.99
CA VAL A 490 -12.73 -9.86 2.43
C VAL A 490 -12.69 -9.38 0.99
N LYS A 491 -11.85 -8.38 0.67
CA LYS A 491 -11.66 -7.91 -0.70
C LYS A 491 -11.14 -9.01 -1.62
N LEU A 492 -10.16 -9.80 -1.19
CA LEU A 492 -9.62 -10.91 -1.99
C LEU A 492 -10.65 -12.02 -2.23
N ILE A 493 -11.48 -12.35 -1.22
CA ILE A 493 -12.61 -13.28 -1.37
C ILE A 493 -13.63 -12.73 -2.37
N ASP A 494 -13.97 -11.45 -2.30
CA ASP A 494 -14.90 -10.82 -3.23
C ASP A 494 -14.36 -10.80 -4.67
N VAL A 495 -13.06 -10.51 -4.86
CA VAL A 495 -12.40 -10.61 -6.17
C VAL A 495 -12.47 -12.03 -6.72
N ARG A 496 -12.14 -13.03 -5.90
CA ARG A 496 -12.24 -14.45 -6.27
C ARG A 496 -13.65 -14.79 -6.76
N ARG A 497 -14.68 -14.34 -6.02
CA ARG A 497 -16.09 -14.59 -6.35
C ARG A 497 -16.52 -13.88 -7.62
N ARG A 498 -16.24 -12.58 -7.77
CA ARG A 498 -16.65 -11.77 -8.94
C ARG A 498 -16.01 -12.25 -10.23
N GLN A 499 -14.75 -12.66 -10.17
CA GLN A 499 -14.02 -13.18 -11.33
C GLN A 499 -14.30 -14.67 -11.59
N ASP A 500 -15.20 -15.27 -10.79
CA ASP A 500 -15.54 -16.67 -10.89
C ASP A 500 -14.29 -17.57 -10.85
N ILE A 501 -13.37 -17.27 -9.94
CA ILE A 501 -12.20 -18.11 -9.67
C ILE A 501 -12.64 -19.24 -8.74
N HIS A 502 -12.31 -20.45 -9.15
CA HIS A 502 -12.71 -21.67 -8.48
C HIS A 502 -11.53 -22.66 -8.44
N SER A 503 -11.71 -23.77 -7.73
CA SER A 503 -10.66 -24.75 -7.45
C SER A 503 -10.13 -25.49 -8.69
N ARG A 504 -10.72 -25.26 -9.87
CA ARG A 504 -10.29 -25.82 -11.16
C ARG A 504 -9.87 -24.75 -12.16
N SER A 505 -9.85 -23.48 -11.78
CA SER A 505 -9.42 -22.41 -12.67
C SER A 505 -8.02 -22.73 -13.23
N THR A 506 -7.79 -22.40 -14.48
CA THR A 506 -6.47 -22.55 -15.09
C THR A 506 -5.50 -21.56 -14.46
N ILE A 507 -4.21 -21.82 -14.55
CA ILE A 507 -3.19 -20.87 -14.12
C ILE A 507 -2.02 -20.88 -15.11
N ARG A 508 -1.57 -19.68 -15.46
CA ARG A 508 -0.38 -19.45 -16.28
C ARG A 508 0.56 -18.53 -15.53
N ILE A 509 1.67 -19.09 -15.04
CA ILE A 509 2.72 -18.35 -14.35
C ILE A 509 3.58 -17.64 -15.39
N LEU A 510 3.64 -16.31 -15.29
CA LEU A 510 4.38 -15.46 -16.22
C LEU A 510 5.78 -15.14 -15.68
N GLU A 511 5.87 -14.86 -14.37
CA GLU A 511 7.13 -14.49 -13.72
C GLU A 511 7.28 -15.26 -12.40
N ALA A 512 8.49 -15.75 -12.15
CA ALA A 512 8.88 -16.41 -10.90
C ALA A 512 10.39 -16.19 -10.69
N LYS A 513 10.73 -15.06 -10.08
CA LYS A 513 12.09 -14.56 -9.78
C LYS A 513 12.23 -14.38 -8.26
N SER A 514 13.38 -13.94 -7.73
CA SER A 514 13.52 -13.75 -6.27
C SER A 514 12.52 -12.75 -5.69
N ASN A 515 12.33 -11.60 -6.33
CA ASN A 515 11.49 -10.50 -5.85
C ASN A 515 10.22 -10.26 -6.69
N LEU A 516 9.83 -11.22 -7.54
CA LEU A 516 8.63 -11.11 -8.39
C LEU A 516 8.00 -12.47 -8.64
N TYR A 517 6.71 -12.57 -8.35
CA TYR A 517 5.84 -13.59 -8.91
C TYR A 517 4.71 -12.91 -9.66
N ALA A 518 4.33 -13.42 -10.83
CA ALA A 518 3.13 -12.97 -11.51
C ALA A 518 2.46 -14.12 -12.26
N ALA A 519 1.13 -14.17 -12.20
CA ALA A 519 0.33 -15.22 -12.83
C ALA A 519 -1.01 -14.69 -13.35
N ILE A 520 -1.52 -15.36 -14.38
CA ILE A 520 -2.91 -15.22 -14.85
C ILE A 520 -3.68 -16.44 -14.40
N VAL A 521 -4.80 -16.24 -13.70
CA VAL A 521 -5.68 -17.27 -13.17
C VAL A 521 -7.05 -17.18 -13.84
N GLY A 522 -7.52 -18.33 -14.32
CA GLY A 522 -8.81 -18.49 -14.98
C GLY A 522 -9.01 -17.63 -16.23
N GLU A 523 -7.92 -17.11 -16.82
CA GLU A 523 -7.93 -16.11 -17.90
C GLU A 523 -8.68 -14.81 -17.57
N LYS A 524 -9.03 -14.60 -16.30
CA LYS A 524 -9.89 -13.51 -15.82
C LYS A 524 -9.23 -12.67 -14.72
N LEU A 525 -8.21 -13.21 -14.06
CA LEU A 525 -7.52 -12.53 -12.96
C LEU A 525 -6.01 -12.53 -13.19
N CYS A 526 -5.39 -11.36 -13.21
CA CYS A 526 -3.94 -11.24 -13.11
C CYS A 526 -3.55 -10.92 -11.66
N MET A 527 -2.46 -11.51 -11.19
CA MET A 527 -1.95 -11.27 -9.84
C MET A 527 -0.43 -11.12 -9.84
N LYS A 528 0.08 -10.36 -8.87
CA LYS A 528 1.51 -10.09 -8.68
C LYS A 528 1.88 -10.11 -7.21
N LEU A 529 3.03 -10.70 -6.88
CA LEU A 529 3.69 -10.64 -5.58
C LEU A 529 5.12 -10.10 -5.69
N GLY A 530 5.63 -9.56 -4.58
CA GLY A 530 7.02 -9.12 -4.42
C GLY A 530 7.24 -7.64 -4.72
N ASP A 531 8.49 -7.20 -4.74
CA ASP A 531 8.87 -5.78 -4.84
C ASP A 531 9.05 -5.32 -6.29
N ALA A 532 9.42 -6.21 -7.21
CA ALA A 532 9.71 -5.80 -8.59
C ALA A 532 8.45 -5.30 -9.31
N SER A 533 8.58 -4.31 -10.18
CA SER A 533 7.44 -3.81 -10.98
C SER A 533 6.99 -4.84 -12.01
N TRP A 534 5.68 -5.03 -12.15
CA TRP A 534 5.08 -5.87 -13.19
C TRP A 534 3.60 -5.48 -13.38
N CYS A 535 3.11 -5.50 -14.61
CA CYS A 535 1.70 -5.35 -14.96
C CYS A 535 1.36 -6.22 -16.18
N PRO A 536 0.11 -6.73 -16.29
CA PRO A 536 -0.31 -7.48 -17.46
C PRO A 536 -0.37 -6.56 -18.70
N SER A 537 0.04 -7.07 -19.85
CA SER A 537 -0.08 -6.37 -21.13
C SER A 537 -1.49 -6.54 -21.70
N GLY A 538 -2.26 -5.46 -21.79
CA GLY A 538 -3.61 -5.48 -22.36
C GLY A 538 -4.49 -4.38 -21.76
N ARG A 539 -5.42 -3.82 -22.54
CA ARG A 539 -6.36 -2.78 -22.07
C ARG A 539 -7.58 -3.36 -21.33
N GLU A 540 -7.74 -4.68 -21.41
CA GLU A 540 -8.81 -5.47 -20.80
C GLU A 540 -8.57 -5.76 -19.32
N TRP A 541 -7.35 -5.55 -18.81
CA TRP A 541 -6.99 -5.82 -17.42
C TRP A 541 -7.23 -4.60 -16.54
N THR A 542 -8.34 -4.64 -15.81
CA THR A 542 -8.63 -3.66 -14.77
C THR A 542 -8.18 -4.19 -13.43
N LEU A 543 -7.83 -3.23 -12.60
CA LEU A 543 -7.33 -3.49 -11.29
C LEU A 543 -8.39 -3.90 -10.26
N ALA A 544 -8.21 -5.06 -9.64
CA ALA A 544 -9.15 -5.55 -8.63
C ALA A 544 -8.84 -5.12 -7.17
N THR A 545 -7.61 -5.26 -6.68
CA THR A 545 -7.21 -4.91 -5.29
C THR A 545 -5.69 -4.96 -5.07
N SER A 546 -5.11 -4.13 -4.17
CA SER A 546 -3.69 -4.19 -3.72
C SER A 546 -3.52 -4.15 -2.21
N GLY A 547 -2.33 -4.57 -1.76
CA GLY A 547 -1.75 -4.22 -0.46
C GLY A 547 -0.22 -4.21 -0.51
N HIS A 548 0.43 -4.36 0.64
CA HIS A 548 1.90 -4.41 0.72
C HIS A 548 2.43 -5.61 -0.07
N ARG A 549 3.26 -5.35 -1.10
CA ARG A 549 3.87 -6.36 -2.00
C ARG A 549 2.89 -7.30 -2.73
N TYR A 550 1.61 -6.95 -2.84
CA TYR A 550 0.69 -7.51 -3.84
C TYR A 550 -0.12 -6.39 -4.47
N ALA A 551 -0.23 -6.36 -5.80
CA ALA A 551 -0.79 -5.20 -6.48
C ALA A 551 -2.05 -5.53 -7.26
N GLY A 552 -3.02 -4.67 -7.03
CA GLY A 552 -3.49 -3.79 -8.04
C GLY A 552 -3.35 -2.27 -7.73
N ASN A 553 -2.78 -1.50 -8.67
CA ASN A 553 -2.70 -0.02 -8.79
C ASN A 553 -3.28 0.78 -7.61
N ARG A 554 -2.46 0.84 -6.57
CA ARG A 554 -2.44 1.95 -5.64
C ARG A 554 -2.01 3.22 -6.37
N SER A 555 -2.39 4.38 -5.82
CA SER A 555 -1.73 5.63 -6.18
C SER A 555 -0.22 5.46 -6.16
N THR A 556 0.45 5.93 -7.22
CA THR A 556 1.91 5.86 -7.34
C THR A 556 2.66 6.85 -6.44
N GLY A 557 1.95 7.48 -5.51
CA GLY A 557 2.44 8.47 -4.57
C GLY A 557 1.51 8.63 -3.36
N ASP A 558 1.69 9.72 -2.62
CA ASP A 558 0.94 9.99 -1.39
C ASP A 558 -0.55 10.27 -1.66
N ASN A 559 -1.42 9.90 -0.72
CA ASN A 559 -2.86 10.15 -0.85
C ASN A 559 -3.20 11.57 -0.42
N PHE A 560 -4.10 12.22 -1.17
CA PHE A 560 -4.72 13.47 -0.75
C PHE A 560 -5.97 13.15 0.09
N ASN A 561 -6.05 13.67 1.31
CA ASN A 561 -7.18 13.40 2.19
C ASN A 561 -8.40 14.24 1.75
N GLY A 562 -9.48 13.57 1.33
CA GLY A 562 -10.78 14.21 1.06
C GLY A 562 -11.39 13.86 -0.29
N VAL A 563 -10.59 13.47 -1.28
CA VAL A 563 -11.05 12.99 -2.60
C VAL A 563 -10.13 11.87 -3.11
N PRO A 564 -10.63 10.94 -3.95
CA PRO A 564 -9.78 9.91 -4.55
C PRO A 564 -8.67 10.51 -5.43
N ASN A 565 -7.42 10.05 -5.28
CA ASN A 565 -6.35 10.44 -6.21
C ASN A 565 -6.66 9.94 -7.62
N VAL A 566 -6.29 10.69 -8.64
CA VAL A 566 -6.32 10.28 -10.05
C VAL A 566 -5.32 9.14 -10.30
N ASP A 567 -5.73 8.12 -11.06
CA ASP A 567 -4.88 6.99 -11.39
C ASP A 567 -4.01 7.29 -12.62
N HIS A 568 -2.85 7.92 -12.37
CA HIS A 568 -1.87 8.22 -13.40
C HIS A 568 -1.27 6.97 -14.08
N THR A 569 -1.50 5.75 -13.58
CA THR A 569 -1.10 4.51 -14.27
C THR A 569 -1.97 4.22 -15.50
N GLN A 570 -3.17 4.80 -15.58
CA GLN A 570 -4.06 4.63 -16.71
C GLN A 570 -3.59 5.44 -17.92
N HIS A 571 -3.42 4.76 -19.06
CA HIS A 571 -2.98 5.41 -20.29
C HIS A 571 -3.96 6.50 -20.75
N PHE A 572 -5.28 6.27 -20.62
CA PHE A 572 -6.28 7.25 -21.06
C PHE A 572 -6.22 8.54 -20.20
N VAL A 573 -6.07 8.40 -18.87
CA VAL A 573 -5.84 9.52 -17.95
C VAL A 573 -4.62 10.33 -18.37
N ARG A 574 -3.48 9.67 -18.62
CA ARG A 574 -2.26 10.37 -19.06
C ARG A 574 -2.44 11.07 -20.40
N LYS A 575 -3.06 10.40 -21.38
CA LYS A 575 -3.33 10.97 -22.71
C LYS A 575 -4.15 12.25 -22.60
N ASP A 576 -5.19 12.24 -21.78
CA ASP A 576 -6.11 13.37 -21.61
C ASP A 576 -5.44 14.52 -20.85
N ILE A 577 -4.70 14.23 -19.78
CA ILE A 577 -3.87 15.23 -19.07
C ILE A 577 -2.85 15.86 -20.04
N ILE A 578 -2.18 15.06 -20.88
CA ILE A 578 -1.25 15.56 -21.90
C ILE A 578 -1.97 16.48 -22.89
N GLY A 579 -3.17 16.12 -23.33
CA GLY A 579 -4.01 16.94 -24.20
C GLY A 579 -4.30 18.31 -23.58
N TRP A 580 -4.70 18.31 -22.31
CA TRP A 580 -5.00 19.53 -21.57
C TRP A 580 -3.76 20.40 -21.33
N LEU A 581 -2.64 19.82 -20.93
CA LEU A 581 -1.38 20.56 -20.74
C LEU A 581 -0.87 21.20 -22.04
N ARG A 582 -1.01 20.49 -23.18
CA ARG A 582 -0.69 21.05 -24.50
C ARG A 582 -1.62 22.21 -24.86
N TRP A 583 -2.90 22.11 -24.53
CA TRP A 583 -3.87 23.17 -24.77
C TRP A 583 -3.59 24.41 -23.91
N LEU A 584 -3.31 24.24 -22.60
CA LEU A 584 -2.88 25.34 -21.73
C LEU A 584 -1.66 26.08 -22.29
N ARG A 585 -0.69 25.32 -22.81
CA ARG A 585 0.54 25.91 -23.35
C ARG A 585 0.34 26.57 -24.72
N ASN A 586 -0.18 25.82 -25.68
CA ASN A 586 -0.16 26.19 -27.09
C ASN A 586 -1.34 27.09 -27.46
N THR A 587 -2.45 26.98 -26.74
CA THR A 587 -3.70 27.68 -27.06
C THR A 587 -4.02 28.77 -26.05
N VAL A 588 -3.90 28.49 -24.74
CA VAL A 588 -4.25 29.47 -23.69
C VAL A 588 -3.13 30.48 -23.48
N GLY A 589 -1.87 30.04 -23.51
CA GLY A 589 -0.70 30.92 -23.53
C GLY A 589 0.21 30.86 -22.29
N PHE A 590 0.01 29.89 -21.39
CA PHE A 590 0.95 29.63 -20.30
C PHE A 590 2.30 29.15 -20.84
N GLN A 591 3.41 29.57 -20.23
CA GLN A 591 4.75 29.15 -20.65
C GLN A 591 5.40 28.15 -19.69
N ASP A 592 5.11 28.28 -18.39
CA ASP A 592 5.76 27.53 -17.32
C ASP A 592 4.70 26.72 -16.53
N PHE A 593 5.10 25.62 -15.87
CA PHE A 593 4.18 24.79 -15.07
C PHE A 593 4.70 24.54 -13.65
N ARG A 594 3.86 24.75 -12.64
CA ARG A 594 4.05 24.24 -11.27
C ARG A 594 3.16 23.02 -11.08
N PHE A 595 3.73 21.87 -10.76
CA PHE A 595 2.95 20.67 -10.41
C PHE A 595 2.66 20.68 -8.91
N ASP A 596 1.37 20.76 -8.59
CA ASP A 596 0.84 20.70 -7.24
C ASP A 596 0.88 19.28 -6.67
N PHE A 597 1.12 19.16 -5.35
CA PHE A 597 1.17 17.91 -4.61
C PHE A 597 1.92 16.82 -5.39
N ALA A 598 3.13 17.14 -5.85
CA ALA A 598 3.86 16.37 -6.85
C ALA A 598 4.43 15.04 -6.32
N ARG A 599 4.35 14.81 -5.00
CA ARG A 599 4.56 13.52 -4.36
C ARG A 599 3.33 12.60 -4.49
N GLY A 600 2.16 13.13 -4.81
CA GLY A 600 0.91 12.39 -4.88
C GLY A 600 0.84 11.34 -6.00
N TYR A 601 1.82 11.34 -6.92
CA TYR A 601 1.96 10.40 -8.02
C TYR A 601 3.43 10.32 -8.47
N SER A 602 3.77 9.30 -9.27
CA SER A 602 5.16 9.06 -9.68
C SER A 602 5.69 10.19 -10.56
N ALA A 603 6.90 10.66 -10.23
CA ALA A 603 7.69 11.62 -10.99
C ALA A 603 7.92 11.22 -12.47
N GLN A 604 7.82 9.93 -12.80
CA GLN A 604 7.91 9.47 -14.19
C GLN A 604 6.76 10.03 -15.06
N TYR A 605 5.59 10.28 -14.48
CA TYR A 605 4.48 10.88 -15.22
C TYR A 605 4.69 12.37 -15.40
N VAL A 606 5.29 13.06 -14.41
CA VAL A 606 5.75 14.44 -14.57
C VAL A 606 6.76 14.54 -15.72
N LYS A 607 7.71 13.59 -15.83
CA LYS A 607 8.63 13.48 -16.99
C LYS A 607 7.88 13.39 -18.32
N GLU A 608 6.87 12.53 -18.39
CA GLU A 608 6.03 12.31 -19.57
C GLU A 608 5.26 13.58 -19.95
N TYR A 609 4.62 14.22 -18.96
CA TYR A 609 3.85 15.45 -19.11
C TYR A 609 4.71 16.61 -19.59
N ILE A 610 5.87 16.84 -18.96
CA ILE A 610 6.84 17.85 -19.40
C ILE A 610 7.37 17.50 -20.79
N GLY A 611 7.67 16.23 -21.08
CA GLY A 611 8.12 15.82 -22.40
C GLY A 611 7.11 16.07 -23.52
N ALA A 612 5.82 15.91 -23.21
CA ALA A 612 4.75 16.04 -24.18
C ALA A 612 4.25 17.48 -24.37
N ALA A 613 4.14 18.25 -23.29
CA ALA A 613 3.69 19.65 -23.31
C ALA A 613 4.85 20.63 -23.51
N LYS A 614 6.08 20.25 -23.14
CA LYS A 614 7.36 20.95 -23.33
C LYS A 614 7.48 22.34 -22.65
N PRO A 615 6.88 22.64 -21.46
CA PRO A 615 6.93 23.98 -20.85
C PRO A 615 8.36 24.56 -20.78
N LEU A 616 8.50 25.88 -20.79
CA LEU A 616 9.81 26.54 -20.76
C LEU A 616 10.50 26.40 -19.39
N PHE A 617 9.72 26.27 -18.33
CA PHE A 617 10.18 25.93 -16.98
C PHE A 617 9.14 25.06 -16.28
N SER A 618 9.62 24.16 -15.42
CA SER A 618 8.76 23.34 -14.57
C SER A 618 9.32 23.20 -13.16
N VAL A 619 8.44 23.31 -12.16
CA VAL A 619 8.76 23.09 -10.74
C VAL A 619 7.70 22.18 -10.12
N GLY A 620 8.11 21.25 -9.25
CA GLY A 620 7.20 20.42 -8.47
C GLY A 620 7.19 20.77 -7.00
N GLU A 621 6.01 20.69 -6.40
CA GLU A 621 5.84 20.66 -4.95
C GLU A 621 6.06 19.24 -4.41
N CYS A 622 7.33 18.84 -4.29
CA CYS A 622 7.71 17.58 -3.67
C CYS A 622 7.96 17.79 -2.17
N TRP A 623 6.91 18.14 -1.42
CA TRP A 623 7.01 18.40 0.01
C TRP A 623 7.22 17.11 0.82
N ASP A 624 8.03 17.23 1.87
CA ASP A 624 8.22 16.21 2.90
C ASP A 624 8.75 16.83 4.19
N SER A 625 8.55 16.14 5.31
CA SER A 625 9.10 16.54 6.61
C SER A 625 10.63 16.54 6.60
N CYS A 626 11.22 17.62 7.14
CA CYS A 626 12.64 17.68 7.45
C CYS A 626 13.01 16.66 8.55
N ASN A 627 14.30 16.42 8.77
CA ASN A 627 14.79 15.56 9.85
C ASN A 627 14.78 16.32 11.19
N TYR A 628 14.29 15.67 12.24
CA TYR A 628 14.26 16.20 13.61
C TYR A 628 14.88 15.19 14.58
N ASN A 629 15.60 15.66 15.60
CA ASN A 629 16.36 14.81 16.55
C ASN A 629 15.82 14.87 17.99
N GLY A 630 14.51 15.03 18.18
CA GLY A 630 13.86 15.12 19.49
C GLY A 630 14.05 16.46 20.22
N HIS A 631 15.08 17.23 19.86
CA HIS A 631 15.39 18.57 20.41
C HIS A 631 15.16 19.71 19.42
N GLY A 632 14.73 19.42 18.19
CA GLY A 632 14.49 20.40 17.13
C GLY A 632 14.93 19.88 15.76
N LEU A 633 15.08 20.80 14.81
CA LEU A 633 15.57 20.49 13.46
C LEU A 633 16.99 19.92 13.56
N ASP A 634 17.20 18.73 13.00
CA ASP A 634 18.52 18.12 12.96
C ASP A 634 19.49 18.97 12.11
N TYR A 635 20.77 18.93 12.44
CA TYR A 635 21.79 19.62 11.65
C TYR A 635 21.94 18.97 10.27
N ASN A 636 21.93 17.63 10.21
CA ASN A 636 22.08 16.90 8.97
C ASN A 636 20.73 16.68 8.26
N GLN A 637 20.54 17.38 7.15
CA GLN A 637 19.34 17.26 6.30
C GLN A 637 19.59 16.46 5.01
N ASP A 638 20.71 15.74 4.89
CA ASP A 638 21.10 15.00 3.67
C ASP A 638 20.03 14.03 3.20
N SER A 639 19.41 13.30 4.13
CA SER A 639 18.34 12.37 3.76
C SER A 639 17.10 13.08 3.23
N HIS A 640 16.79 14.30 3.70
CA HIS A 640 15.68 15.11 3.19
C HIS A 640 16.04 15.70 1.82
N ARG A 641 17.23 16.27 1.68
CA ARG A 641 17.80 16.73 0.39
C ARG A 641 17.73 15.63 -0.66
N GLN A 642 18.19 14.42 -0.31
CA GLN A 642 18.25 13.29 -1.22
C GLN A 642 16.86 12.87 -1.71
N ARG A 643 15.81 12.95 -0.89
CA ARG A 643 14.44 12.63 -1.32
C ARG A 643 13.95 13.61 -2.40
N ILE A 644 14.24 14.90 -2.26
CA ILE A 644 13.91 15.91 -3.29
C ILE A 644 14.72 15.67 -4.57
N ILE A 645 16.03 15.39 -4.44
CA ILE A 645 16.90 15.07 -5.59
C ILE A 645 16.42 13.83 -6.33
N ASN A 646 16.08 12.76 -5.61
CA ASN A 646 15.56 11.53 -6.20
C ASN A 646 14.28 11.80 -7.01
N TRP A 647 13.40 12.67 -6.52
CA TRP A 647 12.21 13.08 -7.27
C TRP A 647 12.58 13.85 -8.55
N ILE A 648 13.51 14.82 -8.45
CA ILE A 648 14.02 15.57 -9.62
C ILE A 648 14.62 14.61 -10.66
N ASP A 649 15.47 13.67 -10.25
CA ASP A 649 16.08 12.67 -11.13
C ASP A 649 15.03 11.79 -11.79
N ALA A 650 14.01 11.36 -11.05
CA ALA A 650 12.91 10.56 -11.57
C ALA A 650 12.04 11.32 -12.60
N THR A 651 12.05 12.65 -12.60
CA THR A 651 11.48 13.46 -13.70
C THR A 651 12.31 13.41 -14.98
N GLY A 652 13.40 12.63 -15.01
CA GLY A 652 14.42 12.69 -16.06
C GLY A 652 15.18 14.01 -16.04
N GLN A 653 15.31 14.61 -14.84
CA GLN A 653 15.94 15.92 -14.63
C GLN A 653 15.25 17.03 -15.43
N ARG A 654 13.94 16.92 -15.66
CA ARG A 654 13.16 17.89 -16.46
C ARG A 654 12.47 18.93 -15.60
N SER A 655 12.21 18.64 -14.33
CA SER A 655 11.61 19.58 -13.37
C SER A 655 12.65 20.09 -12.37
N ALA A 656 12.49 21.32 -11.89
CA ALA A 656 13.01 21.77 -10.61
C ALA A 656 12.06 21.33 -9.47
N ALA A 657 12.44 21.56 -8.22
CA ALA A 657 11.55 21.38 -7.06
C ALA A 657 11.67 22.57 -6.10
N PHE A 658 10.62 22.83 -5.33
CA PHE A 658 10.70 23.76 -4.21
C PHE A 658 11.67 23.23 -3.14
N ASP A 659 12.62 24.07 -2.74
CA ASP A 659 13.68 23.73 -1.79
C ASP A 659 13.19 23.90 -0.34
N PHE A 660 12.32 22.97 0.08
CA PHE A 660 11.81 22.93 1.45
C PHE A 660 12.92 22.72 2.48
N THR A 661 14.04 22.10 2.11
CA THR A 661 15.20 21.94 3.00
C THR A 661 15.81 23.30 3.32
N THR A 662 16.08 24.14 2.31
CA THR A 662 16.58 25.50 2.52
C THR A 662 15.59 26.32 3.37
N LYS A 663 14.28 26.25 3.08
CA LYS A 663 13.26 26.95 3.88
C LYS A 663 13.36 26.58 5.36
N GLY A 664 13.35 25.28 5.68
CA GLY A 664 13.36 24.83 7.07
C GLY A 664 14.63 25.18 7.83
N ILE A 665 15.78 25.05 7.19
CA ILE A 665 17.06 25.42 7.82
C ILE A 665 17.16 26.93 8.01
N LEU A 666 16.74 27.72 7.03
CA LEU A 666 16.81 29.18 7.09
C LEU A 666 15.92 29.74 8.20
N GLN A 667 14.74 29.14 8.41
CA GLN A 667 13.82 29.51 9.48
C GLN A 667 14.45 29.35 10.88
N GLU A 668 15.19 28.27 11.12
CA GLU A 668 15.96 28.11 12.37
C GLU A 668 17.20 29.01 12.41
N ALA A 669 17.85 29.23 11.27
CA ALA A 669 19.07 30.02 11.20
C ALA A 669 18.86 31.48 11.62
N VAL A 670 17.78 32.11 11.16
CA VAL A 670 17.47 33.53 11.48
C VAL A 670 17.17 33.76 12.96
N MET A 671 16.83 32.69 13.70
CA MET A 671 16.64 32.66 15.16
C MET A 671 17.95 32.60 15.96
N GLY A 672 19.08 32.96 15.35
CA GLY A 672 20.39 32.94 16.01
C GLY A 672 21.11 31.60 15.90
N GLN A 673 20.83 30.83 14.85
CA GLN A 673 21.50 29.57 14.54
C GLN A 673 22.15 29.61 13.15
N TYR A 674 22.74 30.74 12.77
CA TYR A 674 23.36 30.94 11.45
C TYR A 674 24.48 29.94 11.12
N TRP A 675 25.04 29.25 12.12
CA TRP A 675 25.96 28.12 11.96
C TRP A 675 25.35 26.98 11.13
N ARG A 676 24.01 26.86 11.07
CA ARG A 676 23.31 25.89 10.25
C ARG A 676 23.48 26.13 8.75
N LEU A 677 23.72 27.36 8.32
CA LEU A 677 23.81 27.74 6.90
C LEU A 677 25.10 27.26 6.21
N ARG A 678 25.86 26.37 6.84
CA ARG A 678 27.03 25.69 6.28
C ARG A 678 26.96 24.21 6.62
N ASP A 679 26.91 23.35 5.61
CA ASP A 679 26.99 21.91 5.78
C ASP A 679 28.43 21.43 6.05
N ALA A 680 28.57 20.12 6.30
CA ALA A 680 29.85 19.51 6.61
C ALA A 680 30.89 19.65 5.47
N GLN A 681 30.45 19.92 4.24
CA GLN A 681 31.29 20.14 3.06
C GLN A 681 31.55 21.62 2.79
N GLY A 682 31.09 22.52 3.67
CA GLY A 682 31.28 23.96 3.53
C GLY A 682 30.32 24.62 2.54
N LYS A 683 29.27 23.92 2.11
CA LYS A 683 28.27 24.40 1.13
C LYS A 683 26.96 24.82 1.84
N PRO A 684 26.06 25.53 1.15
CA PRO A 684 24.69 25.72 1.63
C PRO A 684 24.01 24.37 1.93
N PRO A 685 23.22 24.27 3.02
CA PRO A 685 22.79 22.98 3.55
C PRO A 685 21.47 22.46 2.96
N GLY A 686 20.80 23.18 2.05
CA GLY A 686 19.59 22.73 1.35
C GLY A 686 19.84 22.13 -0.03
N VAL A 687 18.79 21.93 -0.84
CA VAL A 687 18.91 21.39 -2.21
C VAL A 687 19.79 22.30 -3.07
N MET A 688 19.76 23.61 -2.82
CA MET A 688 20.66 24.58 -3.45
C MET A 688 22.16 24.30 -3.21
N GLY A 689 22.54 23.56 -2.17
CA GLY A 689 23.94 23.15 -1.96
C GLY A 689 24.39 22.03 -2.89
N TRP A 690 23.45 21.20 -3.35
CA TRP A 690 23.71 20.01 -4.14
C TRP A 690 23.39 20.22 -5.62
N TRP A 691 22.27 20.86 -5.92
CA TRP A 691 21.81 21.09 -7.30
C TRP A 691 21.09 22.44 -7.45
N PRO A 692 21.82 23.55 -7.39
CA PRO A 692 21.20 24.88 -7.30
C PRO A 692 20.45 25.29 -8.56
N SER A 693 20.77 24.75 -9.72
CA SER A 693 19.93 24.95 -10.91
C SER A 693 18.53 24.32 -10.77
N ARG A 694 18.33 23.31 -9.93
CA ARG A 694 17.02 22.64 -9.73
C ARG A 694 16.30 23.05 -8.44
N ALA A 695 16.85 24.00 -7.68
CA ALA A 695 16.31 24.43 -6.40
C ALA A 695 15.53 25.74 -6.54
N VAL A 696 14.21 25.69 -6.36
CA VAL A 696 13.39 26.90 -6.21
C VAL A 696 13.31 27.27 -4.74
N THR A 697 14.09 28.27 -4.34
CA THR A 697 14.18 28.73 -2.94
C THR A 697 13.08 29.75 -2.64
N PHE A 698 12.43 29.65 -1.49
CA PHE A 698 11.31 30.52 -1.10
C PHE A 698 11.25 30.68 0.42
N LEU A 699 10.56 31.72 0.90
CA LEU A 699 10.31 31.91 2.33
C LEU A 699 8.91 31.44 2.72
N ASP A 700 7.90 31.90 1.98
CA ASP A 700 6.52 31.46 2.11
C ASP A 700 5.84 31.28 0.75
N ASN A 701 4.74 30.53 0.77
CA ASN A 701 3.84 30.33 -0.36
C ASN A 701 2.38 30.39 0.13
N HIS A 702 1.42 30.02 -0.72
CA HIS A 702 -0.01 30.12 -0.39
C HIS A 702 -0.45 29.11 0.69
N ASP A 703 0.31 28.03 0.90
CA ASP A 703 0.06 27.03 1.95
C ASP A 703 0.74 27.41 3.27
N THR A 704 2.01 27.86 3.19
CA THR A 704 2.83 28.08 4.38
C THR A 704 2.62 29.45 5.00
N GLY A 705 2.33 30.46 4.17
CA GLY A 705 1.95 31.80 4.57
C GLY A 705 0.44 32.04 4.42
N SER A 706 0.03 33.29 4.13
CA SER A 706 -1.38 33.67 4.01
C SER A 706 -2.19 33.33 5.29
N THR A 707 -3.52 33.28 5.16
CA THR A 707 -4.46 32.78 6.15
C THR A 707 -4.32 31.29 6.50
N GLN A 708 -3.72 30.46 5.63
CA GLN A 708 -3.48 29.04 5.92
C GLN A 708 -2.41 28.86 7.01
N ALA A 709 -1.32 29.62 6.90
CA ALA A 709 -0.26 29.69 7.90
C ALA A 709 0.23 28.32 8.40
N HIS A 710 0.34 27.32 7.51
CA HIS A 710 0.75 25.96 7.90
C HIS A 710 2.20 25.92 8.42
N TRP A 711 3.07 26.77 7.87
CA TRP A 711 4.48 26.82 8.26
C TRP A 711 5.11 28.19 7.93
N PRO A 712 4.63 29.27 8.57
CA PRO A 712 4.99 30.64 8.21
C PRO A 712 6.45 30.92 8.55
N PHE A 713 7.12 31.67 7.68
CA PHE A 713 8.44 32.18 7.99
C PHE A 713 8.36 33.25 9.11
N PRO A 714 9.35 33.35 10.00
CA PRO A 714 9.35 34.34 11.06
C PRO A 714 9.22 35.78 10.52
N SER A 715 8.10 36.44 10.81
CA SER A 715 7.71 37.72 10.19
C SER A 715 8.74 38.83 10.41
N HIS A 716 9.35 38.90 11.59
CA HIS A 716 10.39 39.87 11.93
C HIS A 716 11.75 39.61 11.25
N HIS A 717 11.91 38.46 10.56
CA HIS A 717 13.15 38.05 9.90
C HIS A 717 13.01 37.87 8.38
N ILE A 718 11.90 38.32 7.79
CA ILE A 718 11.63 38.16 6.36
C ILE A 718 12.73 38.78 5.48
N MET A 719 13.29 39.91 5.88
CA MET A 719 14.32 40.57 5.09
C MET A 719 15.67 39.86 5.15
N GLU A 720 16.04 39.26 6.27
CA GLU A 720 17.20 38.36 6.35
C GLU A 720 17.01 37.14 5.43
N GLY A 721 15.79 36.58 5.40
CA GLY A 721 15.44 35.49 4.50
C GLY A 721 15.56 35.88 3.03
N TYR A 722 15.00 37.04 2.63
CA TYR A 722 15.07 37.50 1.24
C TYR A 722 16.48 37.90 0.84
N ALA A 723 17.24 38.53 1.73
CA ALA A 723 18.65 38.80 1.53
C ALA A 723 19.42 37.50 1.25
N TYR A 724 19.10 36.39 1.92
CA TYR A 724 19.69 35.08 1.62
C TYR A 724 19.28 34.58 0.23
N ILE A 725 17.99 34.31 -0.01
CA ILE A 725 17.57 33.62 -1.23
C ILE A 725 17.76 34.44 -2.52
N LEU A 726 17.75 35.77 -2.45
CA LEU A 726 17.98 36.64 -3.61
C LEU A 726 19.47 36.84 -3.93
N THR A 727 20.37 36.65 -2.96
CA THR A 727 21.82 36.78 -3.21
C THR A 727 22.51 35.45 -3.49
N HIS A 728 21.90 34.32 -3.13
CA HIS A 728 22.52 33.00 -3.23
C HIS A 728 22.18 32.25 -4.53
N PRO A 729 22.89 31.15 -4.85
CA PRO A 729 22.50 30.22 -5.91
C PRO A 729 21.10 29.63 -5.67
N GLY A 730 20.46 29.09 -6.70
CA GLY A 730 19.03 28.78 -6.67
C GLY A 730 18.17 29.72 -7.53
N ILE A 731 16.89 29.40 -7.62
CA ILE A 731 15.85 30.17 -8.33
C ILE A 731 14.92 30.78 -7.27
N PRO A 732 15.08 32.06 -6.92
CA PRO A 732 14.28 32.65 -5.85
C PRO A 732 12.82 32.85 -6.26
N CYS A 733 11.92 32.47 -5.35
CA CYS A 733 10.49 32.73 -5.41
C CYS A 733 10.07 33.67 -4.28
N VAL A 734 9.49 34.82 -4.65
CA VAL A 734 8.97 35.84 -3.73
C VAL A 734 7.46 35.65 -3.57
N PHE A 735 6.97 35.78 -2.34
CA PHE A 735 5.55 35.63 -2.03
C PHE A 735 4.79 36.96 -2.18
N TYR A 736 3.57 36.91 -2.74
CA TYR A 736 2.73 38.08 -3.01
C TYR A 736 2.55 38.97 -1.79
N ASP A 737 2.15 38.40 -0.64
CA ASP A 737 1.81 39.19 0.56
C ASP A 737 3.01 40.01 1.05
N HIS A 738 4.19 39.38 1.07
CA HIS A 738 5.41 40.08 1.46
C HIS A 738 5.75 41.22 0.49
N PHE A 739 5.46 41.05 -0.80
CA PHE A 739 5.84 41.99 -1.84
C PHE A 739 4.84 43.15 -2.02
N TYR A 740 3.53 42.91 -1.83
CA TYR A 740 2.48 43.91 -2.05
C TYR A 740 1.72 44.30 -0.79
N ASP A 741 1.52 43.40 0.17
CA ASP A 741 0.57 43.62 1.28
C ASP A 741 1.26 44.01 2.60
N TRP A 742 2.56 43.71 2.76
CA TRP A 742 3.32 44.00 3.99
C TRP A 742 4.00 45.37 4.01
N GLY A 743 3.62 46.26 3.08
CA GLY A 743 4.03 47.67 3.06
C GLY A 743 5.23 47.98 2.15
N SER A 744 5.33 49.25 1.77
CA SER A 744 6.30 49.74 0.76
C SER A 744 7.77 49.53 1.15
N SER A 745 8.10 49.56 2.45
CA SER A 745 9.48 49.37 2.92
C SER A 745 10.02 47.97 2.60
N ILE A 746 9.19 46.93 2.74
CA ILE A 746 9.58 45.55 2.40
C ILE A 746 9.66 45.40 0.88
N HIS A 747 8.65 45.90 0.16
CA HIS A 747 8.64 45.95 -1.31
C HIS A 747 9.94 46.54 -1.88
N ASP A 748 10.31 47.75 -1.46
CA ASP A 748 11.48 48.47 -1.98
C ASP A 748 12.79 47.72 -1.70
N GLN A 749 12.90 47.06 -0.55
CA GLN A 749 14.09 46.27 -0.21
C GLN A 749 14.19 44.99 -1.05
N ILE A 750 13.08 44.29 -1.30
CA ILE A 750 13.06 43.14 -2.20
C ILE A 750 13.45 43.56 -3.62
N VAL A 751 12.90 44.67 -4.14
CA VAL A 751 13.25 45.22 -5.46
C VAL A 751 14.75 45.54 -5.54
N LYS A 752 15.34 46.16 -4.51
CA LYS A 752 16.78 46.43 -4.44
C LYS A 752 17.60 45.13 -4.50
N LEU A 753 17.21 44.09 -3.77
CA LEU A 753 17.90 42.80 -3.78
C LEU A 753 17.81 42.08 -5.14
N ILE A 754 16.64 42.09 -5.78
CA ILE A 754 16.46 41.55 -7.15
C ILE A 754 17.35 42.30 -8.14
N ASP A 755 17.40 43.63 -8.03
CA ASP A 755 18.20 44.46 -8.91
C ASP A 755 19.71 44.24 -8.71
N VAL A 756 20.18 44.10 -7.47
CA VAL A 756 21.57 43.72 -7.17
C VAL A 756 21.89 42.35 -7.77
N ARG A 757 21.03 41.34 -7.59
CA ARG A 757 21.18 40.01 -8.18
C ARG A 757 21.36 40.10 -9.69
N ARG A 758 20.50 40.87 -10.36
CA ARG A 758 20.53 41.07 -11.81
C ARG A 758 21.77 41.79 -12.30
N ARG A 759 22.14 42.93 -11.69
CA ARG A 759 23.30 43.73 -12.11
C ARG A 759 24.62 42.97 -11.95
N GLN A 760 24.71 42.14 -10.92
CA GLN A 760 25.90 41.33 -10.62
C GLN A 760 25.91 39.98 -11.35
N ASP A 761 24.91 39.73 -12.21
CA ASP A 761 24.72 38.47 -12.93
C ASP A 761 24.74 37.24 -12.02
N ILE A 762 24.15 37.38 -10.82
CA ILE A 762 23.97 36.27 -9.90
C ILE A 762 22.80 35.41 -10.42
N HIS A 763 23.09 34.13 -10.60
CA HIS A 763 22.18 33.16 -11.20
C HIS A 763 22.22 31.84 -10.42
N SER A 764 21.35 30.91 -10.78
CA SER A 764 21.16 29.66 -10.05
C SER A 764 22.43 28.81 -9.98
N ARG A 765 23.39 28.97 -10.90
CA ARG A 765 24.69 28.27 -10.87
C ARG A 765 25.87 29.09 -10.32
N SER A 766 25.64 30.27 -9.74
CA SER A 766 26.76 31.07 -9.24
C SER A 766 27.52 30.31 -8.16
N THR A 767 28.84 30.48 -8.10
CA THR A 767 29.66 29.87 -7.04
C THR A 767 29.38 30.54 -5.71
N ILE A 768 29.62 29.83 -4.61
CA ILE A 768 29.49 30.40 -3.27
C ILE A 768 30.65 29.96 -2.39
N ARG A 769 31.18 30.91 -1.61
CA ARG A 769 32.17 30.66 -0.57
C ARG A 769 31.67 31.25 0.75
N ILE A 770 31.33 30.37 1.69
CA ILE A 770 30.89 30.76 3.04
C ILE A 770 32.13 31.10 3.86
N LEU A 771 32.21 32.34 4.33
CA LEU A 771 33.30 32.86 5.13
C LEU A 771 33.04 32.66 6.62
N GLU A 772 31.81 32.93 7.05
CA GLU A 772 31.39 32.86 8.45
C GLU A 772 30.04 32.14 8.57
N ALA A 773 29.92 31.27 9.57
CA ALA A 773 28.70 30.57 9.95
C ALA A 773 28.76 30.25 11.45
N LYS A 774 28.38 31.24 12.26
CA LYS A 774 28.36 31.23 13.74
C LYS A 774 26.93 31.47 14.22
N SER A 775 26.62 31.45 15.52
CA SER A 775 25.24 31.68 16.00
C SER A 775 24.63 33.01 15.55
N ASN A 776 25.37 34.11 15.62
CA ASN A 776 24.89 35.47 15.34
C ASN A 776 25.51 36.11 14.08
N LEU A 777 26.19 35.32 13.24
CA LEU A 777 26.84 35.81 12.01
C LEU A 777 26.85 34.74 10.93
N TYR A 778 26.35 35.10 9.75
CA TYR A 778 26.65 34.42 8.50
C TYR A 778 27.27 35.42 7.53
N ALA A 779 28.28 35.02 6.77
CA ALA A 779 28.82 35.83 5.68
C ALA A 779 29.29 34.95 4.52
N ALA A 780 29.00 35.37 3.30
CA ALA A 780 29.36 34.62 2.10
C ALA A 780 29.69 35.53 0.91
N ILE A 781 30.60 35.06 0.06
CA ILE A 781 30.87 35.62 -1.27
C ILE A 781 30.17 34.75 -2.30
N VAL A 782 29.39 35.36 -3.19
CA VAL A 782 28.63 34.70 -4.26
C VAL A 782 29.09 35.21 -5.63
N GLY A 783 29.39 34.28 -6.52
CA GLY A 783 29.85 34.54 -7.89
C GLY A 783 31.13 35.38 -7.98
N GLU A 784 31.92 35.45 -6.89
CA GLU A 784 33.09 36.31 -6.71
C GLU A 784 32.84 37.83 -6.84
N LYS A 785 31.59 38.23 -7.06
CA LYS A 785 31.15 39.60 -7.39
C LYS A 785 30.25 40.20 -6.33
N LEU A 786 29.56 39.36 -5.55
CA LEU A 786 28.66 39.78 -4.49
C LEU A 786 29.15 39.24 -3.16
N CYS A 787 29.04 40.04 -2.11
CA CYS A 787 29.32 39.63 -0.74
C CYS A 787 28.13 40.00 0.14
N MET A 788 27.78 39.17 1.12
CA MET A 788 26.68 39.48 2.02
C MET A 788 26.94 39.01 3.44
N LYS A 789 26.26 39.64 4.41
CA LYS A 789 26.18 39.18 5.80
C LYS A 789 24.74 39.07 6.29
N LEU A 790 24.54 38.21 7.28
CA LEU A 790 23.34 38.11 8.12
C LEU A 790 23.72 38.09 9.61
N GLY A 791 22.82 38.56 10.45
CA GLY A 791 22.93 38.53 11.91
C GLY A 791 23.49 39.81 12.55
N ASP A 792 23.52 39.79 13.88
CA ASP A 792 23.81 40.96 14.72
C ASP A 792 25.30 41.30 14.80
N ALA A 793 26.17 40.32 14.57
CA ALA A 793 27.60 40.57 14.67
C ALA A 793 28.07 41.59 13.61
N SER A 794 28.98 42.47 14.03
CA SER A 794 29.68 43.39 13.12
C SER A 794 30.56 42.60 12.17
N TRP A 795 30.37 42.82 10.86
CA TRP A 795 31.16 42.20 9.81
C TRP A 795 31.06 43.01 8.50
N CYS A 796 32.17 43.12 7.77
CA CYS A 796 32.24 43.66 6.41
C CYS A 796 33.34 42.94 5.61
N PRO A 797 33.25 42.90 4.27
CA PRO A 797 34.31 42.30 3.45
C PRO A 797 35.60 43.12 3.54
N SER A 798 36.75 42.45 3.56
CA SER A 798 38.06 43.08 3.44
C SER A 798 38.37 43.38 1.97
N GLY A 799 38.89 44.57 1.69
CA GLY A 799 39.23 45.02 0.33
C GLY A 799 38.52 46.31 -0.06
N ARG A 800 39.23 47.20 -0.78
CA ARG A 800 38.69 48.49 -1.24
C ARG A 800 37.78 48.37 -2.46
N GLU A 801 37.76 47.19 -3.08
CA GLU A 801 36.93 46.86 -4.23
C GLU A 801 35.44 46.66 -3.89
N TRP A 802 35.09 46.50 -2.62
CA TRP A 802 33.71 46.24 -2.21
C TRP A 802 32.92 47.52 -1.93
N THR A 803 31.83 47.71 -2.65
CA THR A 803 30.89 48.83 -2.46
C THR A 803 29.60 48.33 -1.82
N LEU A 804 29.10 49.03 -0.79
CA LEU A 804 27.82 48.69 -0.16
C LEU A 804 26.68 48.91 -1.15
N ALA A 805 25.97 47.82 -1.48
CA ALA A 805 24.87 47.81 -2.43
C ALA A 805 23.54 48.14 -1.75
N THR A 806 23.27 47.46 -0.62
CA THR A 806 22.07 47.63 0.19
C THR A 806 22.27 47.04 1.59
N SER A 807 21.50 47.50 2.56
CA SER A 807 21.53 47.01 3.94
C SER A 807 20.19 47.24 4.63
N GLY A 808 19.90 46.43 5.62
CA GLY A 808 18.75 46.61 6.51
C GLY A 808 19.03 46.03 7.89
N HIS A 809 17.97 45.79 8.66
CA HIS A 809 18.12 45.18 9.98
C HIS A 809 18.74 43.79 9.83
N ARG A 810 19.92 43.59 10.45
CA ARG A 810 20.65 42.30 10.48
C ARG A 810 21.07 41.74 9.12
N TYR A 811 21.13 42.54 8.06
CA TYR A 811 21.75 42.14 6.78
C TYR A 811 22.46 43.31 6.07
N ALA A 812 23.49 42.98 5.30
CA ALA A 812 24.13 43.92 4.39
C ALA A 812 24.70 43.17 3.18
N VAL A 813 24.67 43.82 2.01
CA VAL A 813 25.11 43.26 0.73
C VAL A 813 26.04 44.26 0.07
N TRP A 814 27.18 43.77 -0.41
CA TRP A 814 28.19 44.50 -1.16
C TRP A 814 28.35 43.88 -2.54
N HIS A 815 28.83 44.66 -3.49
CA HIS A 815 29.28 44.16 -4.78
C HIS A 815 30.65 44.72 -5.14
N LYS A 816 31.34 44.06 -6.07
CA LYS A 816 32.53 44.59 -6.74
C LYS A 816 32.19 45.55 -7.86
#